data_AF-A0A2N1U223-F1
#
_entry.id   AF-A0A2N1U223-F1
#
_cell.length_a   1.000
_cell.length_b   1.000
_cell.length_c   1.000
_cell.angle_alpha   90.00
_cell.angle_beta   90.00
_cell.angle_gamma   90.00
#
_symmetry.space_group_name_H-M   'P 1'
#
loop_
_entity.id
_entity.type
_entity.pdbx_description
1 polymer ?
#
loop_
_entity_poly.entity_id
_entity_poly.type
_entity_poly.pdbx_seq_one_letter_code
_entity_poly.pdbx_strand_id
1 'polypeptide(L)'
;MAIFYKHWLKLLWVAVLALVFFPVAGLIAQFCGLLSLAAAAFELSPRWLISQNEVERISYEAAGQNELREACQEVNVGRLRFRLPADEPVEDWVGSTTAVIDRLAQLLPGSPPLPAVEMRELFDTYGRFDNPFTLGIDFEGEEPLRTAGHELAHLYLLWAMIPGLPVDCPRWLNEGLSEYISGEPMGDDTGWSRYAMIRERNLVDLHVVSPAFSWPGPAVEWHAREATALLIELHGEAVFLQMINGLRLARPFYSVYPIITGRPLEKFEFEWKERFSRQRVLENLPVEEVSERLTWLADNRGILEVQPLLQDLPERYLTKDMQKHLIDRARMHGARVSFGKGNLRDGLGWLRGVNHAQPGYEAFRTLIAKARAAEFDLERLEGESLQKRPSASEPWRPNRSVALLAWLVALGSALLLVAVYSNLRAPIVAKLRESWQLSSAGALVFRWSVLGLTGLGGSWFLRFLVISMIPYGGLAALPDLYRILLAETLVIILWLALSWQLRRWESQGSGLSRLSDSTTDVLLSVPVKCGTFVVFLVAGTLPPLLAAWQAGWQPVGFGLPQILPAVLLFLAGSAAFGTVTWTAARLWHKQFASRFAPALIYAMFRGGLAADPYGSLFALAAGWWLSGLAQRSRHIWPVIMGDMLLCGPAFLLCTSWFPACDPVAGYWYGGSAAVIWWLPAAVILLLFRDAGQENGRQG
;
A
#
# COMPACT_ATOMS: atom_id res chain seq x y z
N MET A 1 -25.46 -41.42 1.84
CA MET A 1 -25.27 -39.99 1.50
C MET A 1 -24.31 -39.24 2.45
N ALA A 2 -24.42 -39.34 3.77
CA ALA A 2 -23.60 -38.55 4.72
C ALA A 2 -22.07 -38.82 4.66
N ILE A 3 -21.65 -40.06 4.38
CA ILE A 3 -20.23 -40.41 4.19
C ILE A 3 -19.69 -39.78 2.90
N PHE A 4 -20.47 -39.83 1.81
CA PHE A 4 -20.10 -39.22 0.53
C PHE A 4 -19.90 -37.70 0.65
N TYR A 5 -20.77 -37.01 1.41
CA TYR A 5 -20.67 -35.57 1.68
C TYR A 5 -19.40 -35.17 2.47
N LYS A 6 -18.96 -36.00 3.43
CA LYS A 6 -17.79 -35.72 4.27
C LYS A 6 -16.47 -35.88 3.52
N HIS A 7 -16.41 -36.77 2.53
CA HIS A 7 -15.25 -36.95 1.66
C HIS A 7 -15.25 -35.99 0.47
N TRP A 8 -16.42 -35.66 -0.08
CA TRP A 8 -16.60 -34.65 -1.12
C TRP A 8 -15.99 -33.30 -0.74
N LEU A 9 -16.27 -32.79 0.46
CA LEU A 9 -15.73 -31.49 0.89
C LEU A 9 -14.20 -31.50 1.00
N LYS A 10 -13.62 -32.63 1.41
CA LYS A 10 -12.15 -32.78 1.47
C LYS A 10 -11.55 -32.80 0.06
N LEU A 11 -12.18 -33.52 -0.86
CA LEU A 11 -11.75 -33.56 -2.26
C LEU A 11 -11.87 -32.19 -2.92
N LEU A 12 -12.93 -31.43 -2.61
CA LEU A 12 -13.07 -30.04 -3.05
C LEU A 12 -11.92 -29.16 -2.53
N TRP A 13 -11.56 -29.27 -1.24
CA TRP A 13 -10.41 -28.55 -0.69
C TRP A 13 -9.09 -28.95 -1.33
N VAL A 14 -8.88 -30.25 -1.60
CA VAL A 14 -7.70 -30.72 -2.33
C VAL A 14 -7.65 -30.11 -3.73
N ALA A 15 -8.78 -30.09 -4.45
CA ALA A 15 -8.85 -29.48 -5.77
C ALA A 15 -8.56 -27.97 -5.74
N VAL A 16 -9.14 -27.24 -4.79
CA VAL A 16 -8.89 -25.79 -4.62
C VAL A 16 -7.42 -25.54 -4.27
N LEU A 17 -6.85 -26.27 -3.31
CA LEU A 17 -5.45 -26.13 -2.90
C LEU A 17 -4.49 -26.47 -4.04
N ALA A 18 -4.77 -27.53 -4.81
CA ALA A 18 -3.97 -27.88 -5.97
C ALA A 18 -4.03 -26.77 -7.03
N LEU A 19 -5.21 -26.20 -7.28
CA LEU A 19 -5.42 -25.13 -8.27
C LEU A 19 -4.62 -23.86 -7.93
N VAL A 20 -4.54 -23.49 -6.66
CA VAL A 20 -3.82 -22.30 -6.18
C VAL A 20 -2.37 -22.57 -5.78
N PHE A 21 -1.91 -23.82 -5.86
CA PHE A 21 -0.59 -24.25 -5.36
C PHE A 21 0.55 -23.46 -6.02
N PHE A 22 0.59 -23.46 -7.35
CA PHE A 22 1.66 -22.79 -8.11
C PHE A 22 1.61 -21.26 -8.02
N PRO A 23 0.44 -20.60 -8.11
CA PRO A 23 0.36 -19.17 -7.84
C PRO A 23 0.92 -18.80 -6.46
N VAL A 24 0.50 -19.52 -5.41
CA VAL A 24 0.97 -19.26 -4.04
C VAL A 24 2.48 -19.52 -3.89
N ALA A 25 2.98 -20.60 -4.48
CA ALA A 25 4.41 -20.92 -4.45
C ALA A 25 5.25 -19.84 -5.17
N GLY A 26 4.77 -19.35 -6.32
CA GLY A 26 5.44 -18.28 -7.06
C GLY A 26 5.56 -16.99 -6.25
N LEU A 27 4.52 -16.65 -5.49
CA LEU A 27 4.53 -15.47 -4.62
C LEU A 27 5.47 -15.57 -3.44
N ILE A 28 5.48 -16.74 -2.80
CA ILE A 28 6.41 -16.99 -1.71
C ILE A 28 7.84 -16.92 -2.25
N ALA A 29 8.09 -17.50 -3.42
CA ALA A 29 9.40 -17.46 -4.07
C ALA A 29 9.84 -16.04 -4.43
N GLN A 30 8.98 -15.25 -5.05
CA GLN A 30 9.24 -13.84 -5.38
C GLN A 30 9.52 -13.02 -4.13
N PHE A 31 8.70 -13.19 -3.08
CA PHE A 31 8.93 -12.53 -1.78
C PHE A 31 10.29 -12.90 -1.15
N CYS A 32 10.75 -14.14 -1.34
CA CYS A 32 12.05 -14.59 -0.86
C CYS A 32 13.22 -14.20 -1.79
N GLY A 33 12.97 -13.45 -2.87
CA GLY A 33 14.00 -13.10 -3.86
C GLY A 33 14.50 -14.28 -4.70
N LEU A 34 13.67 -15.32 -4.87
CA LEU A 34 13.94 -16.51 -5.66
C LEU A 34 13.20 -16.43 -7.01
N LEU A 35 13.57 -15.45 -7.85
CA LEU A 35 12.82 -15.14 -9.08
C LEU A 35 12.76 -16.32 -10.06
N SER A 36 13.80 -17.15 -10.17
CA SER A 36 13.76 -18.33 -11.05
C SER A 36 12.71 -19.36 -10.60
N LEU A 37 12.54 -19.52 -9.28
CA LEU A 37 11.49 -20.39 -8.73
C LEU A 37 10.11 -19.76 -8.92
N ALA A 38 9.99 -18.44 -8.81
CA ALA A 38 8.77 -17.71 -9.10
C ALA A 38 8.34 -17.87 -10.57
N ALA A 39 9.27 -17.67 -11.52
CA ALA A 39 9.05 -17.87 -12.95
C ALA A 39 8.55 -19.29 -13.25
N ALA A 40 9.24 -20.32 -12.73
CA ALA A 40 8.86 -21.71 -12.94
C ALA A 40 7.47 -22.05 -12.35
N ALA A 41 7.13 -21.48 -11.20
CA ALA A 41 5.81 -21.66 -10.59
C ALA A 41 4.72 -20.93 -11.39
N PHE A 42 4.97 -19.71 -11.87
CA PHE A 42 4.02 -18.95 -12.67
C PHE A 42 3.78 -19.59 -14.05
N GLU A 43 4.79 -20.16 -14.71
CA GLU A 43 4.64 -20.98 -15.92
C GLU A 43 3.69 -22.18 -15.70
N LEU A 44 3.73 -22.79 -14.51
CA LEU A 44 2.88 -23.93 -14.14
C LEU A 44 1.47 -23.51 -13.66
N SER A 45 1.23 -22.21 -13.49
CA SER A 45 -0.03 -21.68 -12.95
C SER A 45 -1.15 -21.63 -13.99
N PRO A 46 -2.43 -21.70 -13.58
CA PRO A 46 -3.54 -21.48 -14.51
C PRO A 46 -3.49 -20.08 -15.13
N ARG A 47 -3.53 -19.99 -16.47
CA ARG A 47 -3.39 -18.72 -17.22
C ARG A 47 -4.46 -17.66 -16.94
N TRP A 48 -5.60 -18.05 -16.39
CA TRP A 48 -6.65 -17.12 -15.98
C TRP A 48 -6.39 -16.49 -14.60
N LEU A 49 -5.42 -17.03 -13.83
CA LEU A 49 -4.94 -16.47 -12.57
C LEU A 49 -3.70 -15.60 -12.78
N ILE A 50 -2.74 -16.07 -13.58
CA ILE A 50 -1.49 -15.37 -13.88
C ILE A 50 -1.39 -15.16 -15.40
N SER A 51 -1.21 -13.91 -15.81
CA SER A 51 -1.16 -13.54 -17.22
C SER A 51 0.15 -13.97 -17.88
N GLN A 52 0.16 -14.21 -19.20
CA GLN A 52 1.40 -14.57 -19.92
C GLN A 52 2.45 -13.46 -19.85
N ASN A 53 2.04 -12.20 -19.92
CA ASN A 53 2.95 -11.06 -19.79
C ASN A 53 3.68 -11.06 -18.45
N GLU A 54 2.98 -11.46 -17.37
CA GLU A 54 3.58 -11.58 -16.04
C GLU A 54 4.64 -12.68 -15.99
N VAL A 55 4.34 -13.83 -16.61
CA VAL A 55 5.29 -14.96 -16.70
C VAL A 55 6.53 -14.57 -17.50
N GLU A 56 6.34 -13.93 -18.66
CA GLU A 56 7.43 -13.47 -19.53
C GLU A 56 8.32 -12.46 -18.82
N ARG A 57 7.72 -11.47 -18.14
CA ARG A 57 8.44 -10.49 -17.33
C ARG A 57 9.29 -11.13 -16.24
N ILE A 58 8.69 -11.95 -15.39
CA ILE A 58 9.41 -12.57 -14.25
C ILE A 58 10.49 -13.53 -14.76
N SER A 59 10.28 -14.20 -15.89
CA SER A 59 11.30 -15.06 -16.51
C SER A 59 12.49 -14.26 -17.05
N TYR A 60 12.24 -13.12 -17.71
CA TYR A 60 13.29 -12.22 -18.18
C TYR A 60 14.14 -11.72 -17.02
N GLU A 61 13.48 -11.22 -15.98
CA GLU A 61 14.14 -10.68 -14.80
C GLU A 61 14.89 -11.75 -14.00
N ALA A 62 14.35 -12.96 -13.91
CA ALA A 62 15.06 -14.08 -13.29
C ALA A 62 16.37 -14.41 -13.99
N ALA A 63 16.44 -14.28 -15.32
CA ALA A 63 17.67 -14.47 -16.08
C ALA A 63 18.70 -13.38 -15.75
N GLY A 64 18.29 -12.11 -15.81
CA GLY A 64 19.18 -10.99 -15.45
C GLY A 64 19.68 -11.03 -14.00
N GLN A 65 18.85 -11.50 -13.06
CA GLN A 65 19.29 -11.71 -11.67
C GLN A 65 20.33 -12.83 -11.53
N ASN A 66 20.15 -13.94 -12.23
CA ASN A 66 21.10 -15.05 -12.19
C ASN A 66 22.45 -14.64 -12.78
N GLU A 67 22.42 -13.98 -13.94
CA GLU A 67 23.63 -13.47 -14.60
C GLU A 67 24.39 -12.50 -13.70
N LEU A 68 23.68 -11.53 -13.09
CA LEU A 68 24.29 -10.64 -12.10
C LEU A 68 24.91 -11.45 -10.95
N ARG A 69 24.17 -12.37 -10.34
CA ARG A 69 24.65 -13.09 -9.14
C ARG A 69 25.81 -14.05 -9.42
N GLU A 70 26.01 -14.51 -10.65
CA GLU A 70 27.14 -15.35 -11.02
C GLU A 70 28.48 -14.59 -11.01
N ALA A 71 28.46 -13.30 -11.35
CA ALA A 71 29.68 -12.50 -11.53
C ALA A 71 29.66 -11.12 -10.84
N CYS A 72 28.71 -10.87 -9.93
CA CYS A 72 28.60 -9.55 -9.29
C CYS A 72 29.72 -9.27 -8.29
N GLN A 73 30.02 -7.98 -8.16
CA GLN A 73 30.66 -7.42 -6.99
C GLN A 73 29.60 -6.82 -6.05
N GLU A 74 29.79 -6.98 -4.74
CA GLU A 74 29.01 -6.26 -3.73
C GLU A 74 29.79 -5.04 -3.24
N VAL A 75 29.23 -3.84 -3.42
CA VAL A 75 29.83 -2.58 -3.01
C VAL A 75 28.88 -1.86 -2.04
N ASN A 76 29.41 -1.26 -0.98
CA ASN A 76 28.61 -0.42 -0.09
C ASN A 76 28.66 1.03 -0.60
N VAL A 77 27.49 1.61 -0.88
CA VAL A 77 27.34 3.00 -1.31
C VAL A 77 26.51 3.74 -0.26
N GLY A 78 27.19 4.49 0.61
CA GLY A 78 26.58 5.06 1.80
C GLY A 78 26.06 3.95 2.73
N ARG A 79 24.75 3.93 2.98
CA ARG A 79 24.07 2.91 3.81
C ARG A 79 23.47 1.76 3.00
N LEU A 80 23.52 1.83 1.68
CA LEU A 80 22.98 0.81 0.78
C LEU A 80 24.06 -0.17 0.31
N ARG A 81 23.62 -1.39 0.02
CA ARG A 81 24.46 -2.41 -0.59
C ARG A 81 24.05 -2.54 -2.06
N PHE A 82 24.99 -2.33 -2.95
CA PHE A 82 24.81 -2.50 -4.39
C PHE A 82 25.45 -3.81 -4.86
N ARG A 83 24.73 -4.55 -5.69
CA ARG A 83 25.23 -5.67 -6.48
C ARG A 83 25.35 -5.19 -7.91
N LEU A 84 26.57 -5.20 -8.44
CA LEU A 84 26.91 -4.61 -9.72
C LEU A 84 27.71 -5.62 -10.54
N PRO A 85 27.70 -5.53 -11.88
CA PRO A 85 28.70 -6.17 -12.72
C PRO A 85 30.12 -5.78 -12.29
N ALA A 86 31.09 -6.69 -12.43
CA ALA A 86 32.45 -6.54 -11.91
C ALA A 86 33.22 -5.30 -12.44
N ASP A 87 32.88 -4.84 -13.65
CA ASP A 87 33.61 -3.77 -14.34
C ASP A 87 32.93 -2.40 -14.22
N GLU A 88 31.80 -2.29 -13.49
CA GLU A 88 31.00 -1.07 -13.45
C GLU A 88 31.52 -0.09 -12.38
N PRO A 89 31.93 1.14 -12.77
CA PRO A 89 32.43 2.13 -11.82
C PRO A 89 31.29 2.78 -11.02
N VAL A 90 31.51 2.99 -9.72
CA VAL A 90 30.53 3.56 -8.76
C VAL A 90 30.92 4.97 -8.32
N GLU A 91 31.74 5.66 -9.12
CA GLU A 91 32.35 6.91 -8.72
C GLU A 91 31.30 8.01 -8.44
N ASP A 92 31.45 8.69 -7.30
CA ASP A 92 30.62 9.78 -6.78
C ASP A 92 29.19 9.46 -6.30
N TRP A 93 28.79 8.19 -6.19
CA TRP A 93 27.43 7.85 -5.76
C TRP A 93 27.18 7.97 -4.26
N VAL A 94 28.22 7.75 -3.44
CA VAL A 94 28.12 7.69 -1.96
C VAL A 94 27.48 8.94 -1.37
N GLY A 95 27.87 10.12 -1.85
CA GLY A 95 27.35 11.41 -1.38
C GLY A 95 25.86 11.54 -1.65
N SER A 96 25.44 11.31 -2.90
CA SER A 96 24.05 11.42 -3.33
C SER A 96 23.14 10.41 -2.65
N THR A 97 23.55 9.14 -2.55
CA THR A 97 22.75 8.10 -1.89
C THR A 97 22.59 8.37 -0.39
N THR A 98 23.65 8.85 0.27
CA THR A 98 23.58 9.22 1.69
C THR A 98 22.64 10.41 1.90
N ALA A 99 22.73 11.43 1.03
CA ALA A 99 21.85 12.59 1.07
C ALA A 99 20.36 12.20 0.91
N VAL A 100 20.02 11.33 -0.06
CA VAL A 100 18.64 10.81 -0.22
C VAL A 100 18.16 10.15 1.08
N ILE A 101 18.94 9.22 1.62
CA ILE A 101 18.54 8.43 2.79
C ILE A 101 18.37 9.33 4.03
N ASP A 102 19.29 10.25 4.26
CA ASP A 102 19.23 11.16 5.39
C ASP A 102 18.05 12.12 5.25
N ARG A 103 17.76 12.60 4.03
CA ARG A 103 16.58 13.41 3.72
C ARG A 103 15.28 12.66 3.99
N LEU A 104 15.18 11.40 3.56
CA LEU A 104 14.03 10.55 3.84
C LEU A 104 13.86 10.32 5.34
N ALA A 105 14.95 10.05 6.06
CA ALA A 105 14.90 9.87 7.52
C ALA A 105 14.53 11.14 8.28
N GLN A 106 14.80 12.33 7.71
CA GLN A 106 14.38 13.61 8.27
C GLN A 106 12.88 13.87 8.05
N LEU A 107 12.37 13.61 6.83
CA LEU A 107 10.99 13.92 6.45
C LEU A 107 9.98 12.86 6.90
N LEU A 108 10.41 11.61 7.05
CA LEU A 108 9.54 10.48 7.29
C LEU A 108 9.89 9.79 8.63
N PRO A 109 8.89 9.43 9.44
CA PRO A 109 9.14 8.79 10.72
C PRO A 109 9.53 7.31 10.55
N GLY A 110 10.58 6.91 11.28
CA GLY A 110 11.08 5.54 11.26
C GLY A 110 12.03 5.27 10.10
N SER A 111 12.59 4.07 10.05
CA SER A 111 13.49 3.67 8.96
C SER A 111 13.27 2.20 8.62
N PRO A 112 12.99 1.87 7.35
CA PRO A 112 12.89 0.48 6.92
C PRO A 112 14.25 -0.22 6.96
N PRO A 113 14.28 -1.56 7.01
CA PRO A 113 15.47 -2.29 6.61
C PRO A 113 15.82 -1.91 5.18
N LEU A 114 17.06 -1.47 4.96
CA LEU A 114 17.50 -1.04 3.64
C LEU A 114 17.68 -2.24 2.71
N PRO A 115 17.14 -2.18 1.48
CA PRO A 115 17.27 -3.26 0.52
C PRO A 115 18.70 -3.36 -0.02
N ALA A 116 19.06 -4.52 -0.55
CA ALA A 116 20.14 -4.62 -1.52
C ALA A 116 19.64 -4.10 -2.88
N VAL A 117 20.42 -3.25 -3.54
CA VAL A 117 20.16 -2.76 -4.89
C VAL A 117 20.86 -3.69 -5.87
N GLU A 118 20.11 -4.31 -6.77
CA GLU A 118 20.60 -5.17 -7.83
C GLU A 118 20.54 -4.42 -9.17
N MET A 119 21.71 -4.07 -9.71
CA MET A 119 21.84 -3.44 -11.03
C MET A 119 21.86 -4.54 -12.09
N ARG A 120 20.71 -4.77 -12.74
CA ARG A 120 20.50 -5.87 -13.68
C ARG A 120 19.55 -5.45 -14.79
N GLU A 121 19.60 -6.13 -15.93
CA GLU A 121 18.60 -5.92 -16.97
C GLU A 121 17.19 -6.19 -16.44
N LEU A 122 16.29 -5.25 -16.69
CA LEU A 122 14.87 -5.34 -16.35
C LEU A 122 14.03 -5.41 -17.62
N PHE A 123 12.82 -5.97 -17.49
CA PHE A 123 11.90 -6.08 -18.63
C PHE A 123 11.41 -4.69 -19.13
N ASP A 124 11.41 -3.71 -18.24
CA ASP A 124 11.16 -2.29 -18.50
C ASP A 124 12.23 -1.44 -17.80
N THR A 125 12.42 -0.19 -18.22
CA THR A 125 13.47 0.70 -17.66
C THR A 125 13.11 1.26 -16.27
N TYR A 126 12.00 0.82 -15.68
CA TYR A 126 11.55 1.29 -14.37
C TYR A 126 12.19 0.44 -13.27
N GLY A 127 12.77 1.09 -12.27
CA GLY A 127 13.20 0.38 -11.06
C GLY A 127 11.99 -0.17 -10.31
N ARG A 128 12.15 -1.30 -9.64
CA ARG A 128 11.08 -1.88 -8.79
C ARG A 128 11.61 -2.80 -7.71
N PHE A 129 10.87 -2.87 -6.62
CA PHE A 129 11.12 -3.85 -5.57
C PHE A 129 10.67 -5.25 -6.00
N ASP A 130 11.62 -6.19 -6.02
CA ASP A 130 11.29 -7.62 -6.12
C ASP A 130 10.65 -8.12 -4.81
N ASN A 131 11.12 -7.55 -3.69
CA ASN A 131 10.65 -7.80 -2.33
C ASN A 131 11.13 -6.65 -1.42
N PRO A 132 10.71 -6.59 -0.13
CA PRO A 132 11.12 -5.51 0.78
C PRO A 132 12.64 -5.41 1.04
N PHE A 133 13.43 -6.38 0.61
CA PHE A 133 14.87 -6.46 0.84
C PHE A 133 15.70 -6.38 -0.44
N THR A 134 15.09 -6.34 -1.62
CA THR A 134 15.79 -6.33 -2.91
C THR A 134 15.10 -5.36 -3.87
N LEU A 135 15.88 -4.39 -4.38
CA LEU A 135 15.46 -3.40 -5.35
C LEU A 135 16.19 -3.68 -6.67
N GLY A 136 15.46 -4.00 -7.74
CA GLY A 136 16.01 -4.14 -9.07
C GLY A 136 16.04 -2.79 -9.79
N ILE A 137 17.16 -2.46 -10.40
CA ILE A 137 17.33 -1.24 -11.22
C ILE A 137 18.02 -1.63 -12.52
N ASP A 138 17.50 -1.09 -13.62
CA ASP A 138 18.15 -1.21 -14.91
C ASP A 138 19.42 -0.37 -14.95
N PHE A 139 20.57 -1.04 -15.13
CA PHE A 139 21.86 -0.38 -15.19
C PHE A 139 22.11 0.34 -16.52
N GLU A 140 21.37 -0.01 -17.59
CA GLU A 140 21.45 0.69 -18.88
C GLU A 140 20.55 1.93 -18.93
N GLY A 141 19.73 2.14 -17.90
CA GLY A 141 18.84 3.30 -17.75
C GLY A 141 19.60 4.62 -17.68
N GLU A 142 18.92 5.73 -17.98
CA GLU A 142 19.56 7.06 -18.05
C GLU A 142 19.96 7.61 -16.67
N GLU A 143 19.24 7.27 -15.59
CA GLU A 143 19.44 7.85 -14.26
C GLU A 143 19.28 6.80 -13.12
N PRO A 144 20.12 5.75 -13.06
CA PRO A 144 19.91 4.61 -12.15
C PRO A 144 19.91 5.00 -10.67
N LEU A 145 20.71 6.01 -10.27
CA LEU A 145 20.69 6.53 -8.90
C LEU A 145 19.42 7.29 -8.55
N ARG A 146 18.88 8.07 -9.50
CA ARG A 146 17.61 8.78 -9.30
C ARG A 146 16.51 7.74 -9.10
N THR A 147 16.46 6.73 -9.96
CA THR A 147 15.54 5.60 -9.85
C THR A 147 15.68 4.90 -8.50
N ALA A 148 16.90 4.68 -8.01
CA ALA A 148 17.12 4.12 -6.68
C ALA A 148 16.51 5.01 -5.59
N GLY A 149 16.76 6.32 -5.64
CA GLY A 149 16.21 7.27 -4.67
C GLY A 149 14.69 7.37 -4.73
N HIS A 150 14.10 7.30 -5.93
CA HIS A 150 12.66 7.30 -6.17
C HIS A 150 12.01 6.08 -5.47
N GLU A 151 12.53 4.89 -5.73
CA GLU A 151 12.00 3.65 -5.15
C GLU A 151 12.20 3.61 -3.63
N LEU A 152 13.35 4.06 -3.12
CA LEU A 152 13.56 4.16 -1.66
C LEU A 152 12.54 5.08 -0.99
N ALA A 153 12.12 6.16 -1.64
CA ALA A 153 11.10 7.05 -1.08
C ALA A 153 9.76 6.33 -0.91
N HIS A 154 9.35 5.48 -1.85
CA HIS A 154 8.16 4.64 -1.70
C HIS A 154 8.29 3.69 -0.49
N LEU A 155 9.44 3.03 -0.34
CA LEU A 155 9.68 2.13 0.79
C LEU A 155 9.66 2.87 2.13
N TYR A 156 10.31 4.03 2.22
CA TYR A 156 10.31 4.86 3.42
C TYR A 156 8.91 5.38 3.74
N LEU A 157 8.14 5.82 2.73
CA LEU A 157 6.77 6.28 2.94
C LEU A 157 5.87 5.14 3.41
N LEU A 158 5.99 3.96 2.80
CA LEU A 158 5.29 2.75 3.23
C LEU A 158 5.61 2.41 4.69
N TRP A 159 6.90 2.41 5.05
CA TRP A 159 7.35 2.11 6.41
C TRP A 159 6.90 3.17 7.42
N ALA A 160 6.95 4.44 7.01
CA ALA A 160 6.42 5.53 7.78
C ALA A 160 4.95 5.32 8.08
N MET A 161 4.15 4.81 7.13
CA MET A 161 2.73 4.53 7.34
C MET A 161 2.42 3.35 8.28
N ILE A 162 3.41 2.57 8.72
CA ILE A 162 3.23 1.46 9.68
C ILE A 162 3.11 2.00 11.13
N PRO A 163 2.17 1.50 11.96
CA PRO A 163 1.23 0.38 11.73
C PRO A 163 -0.11 0.76 11.07
N GLY A 164 -0.30 2.00 10.64
CA GLY A 164 -1.53 2.57 10.12
C GLY A 164 -2.11 1.98 8.83
N LEU A 165 -1.46 0.99 8.22
CA LEU A 165 -1.89 0.40 6.94
C LEU A 165 -3.19 -0.40 7.06
N PRO A 166 -4.09 -0.32 6.06
CA PRO A 166 -3.95 0.44 4.81
C PRO A 166 -4.34 1.91 4.77
N VAL A 167 -3.39 2.82 4.63
CA VAL A 167 -3.67 4.26 4.50
C VAL A 167 -4.06 4.62 3.06
N ASP A 168 -5.05 5.50 2.93
CA ASP A 168 -5.35 6.17 1.65
C ASP A 168 -4.42 7.38 1.50
N CYS A 169 -3.20 7.09 1.03
CA CYS A 169 -2.19 8.07 0.65
C CYS A 169 -2.42 8.41 -0.84
N PRO A 170 -2.72 9.68 -1.19
CA PRO A 170 -2.96 10.06 -2.57
C PRO A 170 -1.75 9.72 -3.42
N ARG A 171 -2.00 9.20 -4.61
CA ARG A 171 -0.91 8.88 -5.53
C ARG A 171 0.00 10.07 -5.78
N TRP A 172 -0.56 11.27 -5.96
CA TRP A 172 0.24 12.47 -6.22
C TRP A 172 1.22 12.79 -5.08
N LEU A 173 0.92 12.37 -3.84
CA LEU A 173 1.84 12.52 -2.72
C LEU A 173 2.90 11.41 -2.73
N ASN A 174 2.51 10.16 -3.01
CA ASN A 174 3.44 9.03 -3.07
C ASN A 174 4.48 9.21 -4.18
N GLU A 175 4.02 9.42 -5.41
CA GLU A 175 4.88 9.67 -6.59
C GLU A 175 5.57 11.04 -6.50
N GLY A 176 4.89 12.02 -5.91
CA GLY A 176 5.42 13.37 -5.82
C GLY A 176 6.57 13.47 -4.83
N LEU A 177 6.50 12.74 -3.72
CA LEU A 177 7.58 12.64 -2.76
C LEU A 177 8.77 11.88 -3.34
N SER A 178 8.54 10.78 -4.06
CA SER A 178 9.63 10.04 -4.70
C SER A 178 10.35 10.86 -5.76
N GLU A 179 9.62 11.59 -6.60
CA GLU A 179 10.18 12.51 -7.59
C GLU A 179 10.87 13.74 -6.98
N TYR A 180 10.31 14.29 -5.89
CA TYR A 180 10.89 15.44 -5.21
C TYR A 180 12.23 15.08 -4.57
N ILE A 181 12.29 13.97 -3.83
CA ILE A 181 13.47 13.56 -3.07
C ILE A 181 14.58 13.00 -3.96
N SER A 182 14.23 12.24 -4.99
CA SER A 182 15.22 11.73 -5.94
C SER A 182 15.85 12.84 -6.79
N GLY A 183 15.15 13.96 -7.00
CA GLY A 183 15.64 15.11 -7.75
C GLY A 183 16.59 16.04 -6.98
N GLU A 184 16.37 16.28 -5.68
CA GLU A 184 17.18 17.19 -4.85
C GLU A 184 18.72 16.94 -4.98
N PRO A 185 19.24 15.74 -4.70
CA PRO A 185 20.69 15.47 -4.75
C PRO A 185 21.24 15.40 -6.17
N MET A 186 20.37 15.33 -7.18
CA MET A 186 20.76 15.33 -8.60
C MET A 186 20.86 16.76 -9.17
N GLY A 187 20.64 17.79 -8.34
CA GLY A 187 20.75 19.19 -8.76
C GLY A 187 19.56 19.69 -9.57
N ASP A 188 18.42 19.00 -9.50
CA ASP A 188 17.22 19.33 -10.26
C ASP A 188 16.69 20.74 -9.97
N ASP A 189 16.95 21.33 -8.80
CA ASP A 189 16.47 22.68 -8.49
C ASP A 189 16.93 23.73 -9.51
N THR A 190 18.00 23.44 -10.26
CA THR A 190 18.49 24.29 -11.36
C THR A 190 18.05 23.83 -12.76
N GLY A 191 17.69 22.56 -12.91
CA GLY A 191 17.34 21.93 -14.19
C GLY A 191 15.84 21.75 -14.41
N TRP A 192 15.10 21.32 -13.38
CA TRP A 192 13.67 21.02 -13.40
C TRP A 192 12.82 22.15 -13.97
N SER A 193 13.08 23.39 -13.53
CA SER A 193 12.39 24.58 -14.03
C SER A 193 12.57 24.80 -15.52
N ARG A 194 13.64 24.25 -16.13
CA ARG A 194 13.97 24.41 -17.55
C ARG A 194 13.27 23.38 -18.45
N TYR A 195 12.79 22.26 -17.91
CA TYR A 195 12.29 21.17 -18.75
C TYR A 195 10.92 20.61 -18.38
N ALA A 196 10.45 20.79 -17.15
CA ALA A 196 9.10 20.38 -16.78
C ALA A 196 8.06 21.27 -17.48
N MET A 197 7.44 20.74 -18.54
CA MET A 197 6.42 21.43 -19.31
C MET A 197 5.35 20.46 -19.78
N ILE A 198 4.08 20.85 -19.70
CA ILE A 198 2.97 20.05 -20.22
C ILE A 198 2.14 20.84 -21.21
N ARG A 199 1.29 20.15 -21.95
CA ARG A 199 0.21 20.76 -22.72
C ARG A 199 -1.01 20.98 -21.85
N GLU A 200 -1.79 22.01 -22.13
CA GLU A 200 -3.05 22.30 -21.43
C GLU A 200 -4.00 21.08 -21.39
N ARG A 201 -4.10 20.34 -22.50
CA ARG A 201 -4.89 19.10 -22.61
C ARG A 201 -4.43 17.97 -21.66
N ASN A 202 -3.21 18.06 -21.16
CA ASN A 202 -2.61 17.08 -20.24
C ASN A 202 -2.65 17.57 -18.78
N LEU A 203 -3.19 18.77 -18.51
CA LEU A 203 -3.38 19.26 -17.15
C LEU A 203 -4.50 18.47 -16.48
N VAL A 204 -4.20 17.84 -15.35
CA VAL A 204 -5.14 17.01 -14.59
C VAL A 204 -5.24 17.52 -13.16
N ASP A 205 -6.44 17.49 -12.58
CA ASP A 205 -6.64 17.88 -11.19
C ASP A 205 -6.10 16.82 -10.21
N LEU A 206 -5.58 17.24 -9.06
CA LEU A 206 -4.99 16.32 -8.07
C LEU A 206 -5.98 15.27 -7.55
N HIS A 207 -7.25 15.63 -7.35
CA HIS A 207 -8.28 14.67 -6.95
C HIS A 207 -8.52 13.56 -7.99
N VAL A 208 -8.20 13.81 -9.28
CA VAL A 208 -8.28 12.81 -10.35
C VAL A 208 -7.04 11.90 -10.35
N VAL A 209 -5.86 12.45 -10.03
CA VAL A 209 -4.62 11.68 -9.87
C VAL A 209 -4.69 10.77 -8.64
N SER A 210 -5.31 11.25 -7.57
CA SER A 210 -5.36 10.59 -6.24
C SER A 210 -5.78 9.10 -6.28
N PRO A 211 -6.87 8.68 -6.96
CA PRO A 211 -7.31 7.27 -6.98
C PRO A 211 -6.74 6.41 -8.12
N ALA A 212 -5.99 6.96 -9.08
CA ALA A 212 -5.60 6.26 -10.30
C ALA A 212 -4.26 5.53 -10.16
N PHE A 213 -4.27 4.19 -9.99
CA PHE A 213 -3.05 3.35 -9.84
C PHE A 213 -2.10 3.40 -11.04
N SER A 214 -2.63 3.57 -12.25
CA SER A 214 -1.86 3.75 -13.48
C SER A 214 -2.56 4.78 -14.34
N TRP A 215 -2.15 6.04 -14.23
CA TRP A 215 -2.56 7.04 -15.20
C TRP A 215 -1.53 7.00 -16.34
N PRO A 216 -1.91 6.61 -17.57
CA PRO A 216 -0.99 6.43 -18.71
C PRO A 216 -0.53 7.77 -19.32
N GLY A 217 -0.55 8.84 -18.54
CA GLY A 217 -0.27 10.19 -18.98
C GLY A 217 1.17 10.55 -18.60
N PRO A 218 1.99 11.02 -19.56
CA PRO A 218 3.43 11.26 -19.37
C PRO A 218 3.77 12.38 -18.37
N ALA A 219 2.78 13.01 -17.76
CA ALA A 219 2.96 14.20 -16.93
C ALA A 219 2.57 13.99 -15.46
N VAL A 220 2.06 12.82 -15.07
CA VAL A 220 1.48 12.61 -13.73
C VAL A 220 2.52 12.83 -12.64
N GLU A 221 3.72 12.29 -12.84
CA GLU A 221 4.88 12.47 -11.98
C GLU A 221 5.24 13.95 -11.80
N TRP A 222 5.11 14.76 -12.86
CA TRP A 222 5.39 16.19 -12.79
C TRP A 222 4.33 16.95 -11.99
N HIS A 223 3.05 16.62 -12.16
CA HIS A 223 1.97 17.16 -11.35
C HIS A 223 2.17 16.80 -9.87
N ALA A 224 2.48 15.54 -9.60
CA ALA A 224 2.71 14.97 -8.28
C ALA A 224 3.88 15.64 -7.56
N ARG A 225 5.03 15.77 -8.24
CA ARG A 225 6.21 16.43 -7.70
C ARG A 225 5.94 17.87 -7.31
N GLU A 226 5.36 18.66 -8.21
CA GLU A 226 5.06 20.08 -7.94
C GLU A 226 4.03 20.26 -6.83
N ALA A 227 3.05 19.36 -6.73
CA ALA A 227 2.12 19.35 -5.60
C ALA A 227 2.85 19.10 -4.28
N THR A 228 3.74 18.10 -4.24
CA THR A 228 4.51 17.79 -3.02
C THR A 228 5.48 18.91 -2.65
N ALA A 229 6.18 19.49 -3.63
CA ALA A 229 7.04 20.64 -3.41
C ALA A 229 6.27 21.83 -2.84
N LEU A 230 5.11 22.17 -3.42
CA LEU A 230 4.27 23.26 -2.92
C LEU A 230 3.71 22.96 -1.53
N LEU A 231 3.35 21.71 -1.24
CA LEU A 231 2.88 21.28 0.08
C LEU A 231 3.94 21.56 1.15
N ILE A 232 5.19 21.19 0.88
CA ILE A 232 6.32 21.43 1.79
C ILE A 232 6.64 22.93 1.87
N GLU A 233 6.59 23.66 0.76
CA GLU A 233 6.83 25.11 0.72
C GLU A 233 5.81 25.90 1.56
N LEU A 234 4.52 25.60 1.42
CA LEU A 234 3.45 26.34 2.09
C LEU A 234 3.35 26.07 3.58
N HIS A 235 3.62 24.83 4.00
CA HIS A 235 3.35 24.37 5.38
C HIS A 235 4.61 24.02 6.17
N GLY A 236 5.73 23.77 5.51
CA GLY A 236 6.99 23.36 6.11
C GLY A 236 7.04 21.87 6.47
N GLU A 237 8.26 21.38 6.68
CA GLU A 237 8.55 19.96 6.95
C GLU A 237 7.93 19.46 8.26
N ALA A 238 7.86 20.31 9.29
CA ALA A 238 7.26 19.92 10.56
C ALA A 238 5.77 19.60 10.41
N VAL A 239 5.05 20.37 9.60
CA VAL A 239 3.64 20.13 9.30
C VAL A 239 3.49 18.93 8.37
N PHE A 240 4.39 18.75 7.40
CA PHE A 240 4.47 17.53 6.59
C PHE A 240 4.62 16.27 7.44
N LEU A 241 5.58 16.26 8.37
CA LEU A 241 5.78 15.16 9.30
C LEU A 241 4.55 14.92 10.19
N GLN A 242 3.87 15.98 10.63
CA GLN A 242 2.58 15.86 11.33
C GLN A 242 1.49 15.26 10.46
N MET A 243 1.43 15.59 9.15
CA MET A 243 0.51 14.95 8.21
C MET A 243 0.83 13.48 8.02
N ILE A 244 2.09 13.08 7.86
CA ILE A 244 2.47 11.66 7.76
C ILE A 244 2.15 10.92 9.07
N ASN A 245 2.45 11.50 10.23
CA ASN A 245 2.05 10.93 11.51
C ASN A 245 0.52 10.89 11.69
N GLY A 246 -0.19 11.87 11.14
CA GLY A 246 -1.63 11.82 10.96
C GLY A 246 -1.99 10.56 10.18
N LEU A 247 -1.52 10.42 8.95
CA LEU A 247 -1.76 9.28 8.07
C LEU A 247 -1.53 7.90 8.70
N ARG A 248 -0.48 7.77 9.54
CA ARG A 248 -0.19 6.56 10.33
C ARG A 248 -1.27 6.16 11.32
N LEU A 249 -2.02 7.14 11.80
CA LEU A 249 -3.01 7.00 12.85
C LEU A 249 -4.43 7.21 12.30
N ALA A 250 -4.53 7.77 11.10
CA ALA A 250 -5.70 8.39 10.53
C ALA A 250 -5.75 8.23 9.01
N ARG A 251 -6.78 7.61 8.47
CA ARG A 251 -7.04 7.59 7.02
C ARG A 251 -8.35 8.26 6.73
N PRO A 252 -8.62 8.79 5.54
CA PRO A 252 -7.78 9.17 4.41
C PRO A 252 -7.13 10.56 4.50
N PHE A 253 -6.15 10.77 3.63
CA PHE A 253 -5.37 12.01 3.52
C PHE A 253 -6.22 13.26 3.33
N TYR A 254 -7.31 13.18 2.57
CA TYR A 254 -8.17 14.33 2.27
C TYR A 254 -8.70 15.02 3.53
N SER A 255 -8.61 14.36 4.67
CA SER A 255 -8.96 14.99 5.93
C SER A 255 -7.83 15.17 6.90
N VAL A 256 -6.82 14.29 6.89
CA VAL A 256 -5.58 14.58 7.63
C VAL A 256 -5.05 15.96 7.26
N TYR A 257 -5.15 16.32 5.98
CA TYR A 257 -4.77 17.64 5.50
C TYR A 257 -5.46 18.81 6.23
N PRO A 258 -6.80 18.98 6.21
CA PRO A 258 -7.47 20.08 6.92
C PRO A 258 -7.31 20.05 8.43
N ILE A 259 -7.16 18.87 9.04
CA ILE A 259 -6.95 18.73 10.48
C ILE A 259 -5.63 19.35 10.93
N ILE A 260 -4.58 19.04 10.18
CA ILE A 260 -3.21 19.42 10.52
C ILE A 260 -2.94 20.86 10.06
N THR A 261 -3.46 21.25 8.88
CA THR A 261 -3.19 22.58 8.29
C THR A 261 -4.23 23.64 8.63
N GLY A 262 -5.42 23.24 9.10
CA GLY A 262 -6.57 24.13 9.26
C GLY A 262 -7.18 24.64 7.94
N ARG A 263 -6.78 24.08 6.78
CA ARG A 263 -7.21 24.53 5.45
C ARG A 263 -7.90 23.40 4.65
N PRO A 264 -8.97 23.69 3.90
CA PRO A 264 -9.55 22.72 2.97
C PRO A 264 -8.53 22.26 1.92
N LEU A 265 -8.58 20.98 1.53
CA LEU A 265 -7.69 20.43 0.52
C LEU A 265 -7.94 21.08 -0.86
N GLU A 266 -9.19 21.39 -1.18
CA GLU A 266 -9.61 22.02 -2.45
C GLU A 266 -8.94 23.39 -2.64
N LYS A 267 -8.72 24.12 -1.54
CA LYS A 267 -7.99 25.40 -1.59
C LYS A 267 -6.54 25.19 -1.99
N PHE A 268 -5.90 24.15 -1.47
CA PHE A 268 -4.55 23.77 -1.87
C PHE A 268 -4.50 23.28 -3.32
N GLU A 269 -5.45 22.47 -3.75
CA GLU A 269 -5.54 22.04 -5.16
C GLU A 269 -5.69 23.24 -6.10
N PHE A 270 -6.48 24.24 -5.71
CA PHE A 270 -6.62 25.48 -6.48
C PHE A 270 -5.31 26.27 -6.56
N GLU A 271 -4.66 26.52 -5.41
CA GLU A 271 -3.38 27.24 -5.35
C GLU A 271 -2.28 26.52 -6.15
N TRP A 272 -2.22 25.19 -6.03
CA TRP A 272 -1.34 24.34 -6.84
C TRP A 272 -1.65 24.49 -8.32
N LYS A 273 -2.91 24.33 -8.73
CA LYS A 273 -3.30 24.36 -10.15
C LYS A 273 -3.01 25.72 -10.76
N GLU A 274 -3.26 26.81 -10.04
CA GLU A 274 -2.94 28.17 -10.48
C GLU A 274 -1.43 28.34 -10.73
N ARG A 275 -0.60 27.93 -9.76
CA ARG A 275 0.87 28.02 -9.88
C ARG A 275 1.41 27.12 -11.00
N PHE A 276 0.99 25.86 -11.03
CA PHE A 276 1.40 24.88 -12.02
C PHE A 276 1.00 25.33 -13.43
N SER A 277 -0.24 25.81 -13.59
CA SER A 277 -0.73 26.32 -14.88
C SER A 277 0.08 27.52 -15.36
N ARG A 278 0.52 28.41 -14.47
CA ARG A 278 1.36 29.56 -14.85
C ARG A 278 2.79 29.19 -15.21
N GLN A 279 3.36 28.18 -14.56
CA GLN A 279 4.81 27.89 -14.65
C GLN A 279 5.17 26.71 -15.55
N ARG A 280 4.21 25.81 -15.83
CA ARG A 280 4.43 24.50 -16.47
C ARG A 280 3.56 24.25 -17.69
N VAL A 281 2.39 24.87 -17.80
CA VAL A 281 1.55 24.71 -19.02
C VAL A 281 2.14 25.57 -20.13
N LEU A 282 2.63 24.89 -21.17
CA LEU A 282 3.30 25.51 -22.32
C LEU A 282 2.47 26.64 -22.92
N GLU A 283 1.17 26.42 -23.09
CA GLU A 283 0.26 27.42 -23.67
C GLU A 283 0.10 28.72 -22.87
N ASN A 284 0.52 28.73 -21.60
CA ASN A 284 0.46 29.88 -20.71
C ASN A 284 1.82 30.60 -20.57
N LEU A 285 2.89 30.07 -21.17
CA LEU A 285 4.23 30.65 -21.13
C LEU A 285 4.48 31.62 -22.29
N PRO A 286 5.38 32.61 -22.12
CA PRO A 286 5.87 33.44 -23.21
C PRO A 286 6.53 32.60 -24.33
N VAL A 287 6.40 33.03 -25.58
CA VAL A 287 6.92 32.30 -26.76
C VAL A 287 8.43 32.09 -26.67
N GLU A 288 9.17 33.08 -26.18
CA GLU A 288 10.61 33.01 -26.00
C GLU A 288 10.99 31.90 -25.03
N GLU A 289 10.27 31.79 -23.91
CA GLU A 289 10.48 30.77 -22.88
C GLU A 289 10.11 29.37 -23.39
N VAL A 290 9.01 29.24 -24.14
CA VAL A 290 8.62 27.98 -24.79
C VAL A 290 9.72 27.51 -25.74
N SER A 291 10.26 28.40 -26.57
CA SER A 291 11.33 28.09 -27.51
C SER A 291 12.62 27.69 -26.80
N GLU A 292 13.01 28.40 -25.74
CA GLU A 292 14.22 28.11 -24.96
C GLU A 292 14.13 26.72 -24.30
N ARG A 293 13.04 26.47 -23.56
CA ARG A 293 12.85 25.21 -22.83
C ARG A 293 12.73 24.00 -23.76
N LEU A 294 12.00 24.12 -24.86
CA LEU A 294 11.90 23.03 -25.85
C LEU A 294 13.23 22.76 -26.56
N THR A 295 14.03 23.80 -26.80
CA THR A 295 15.38 23.64 -27.35
C THR A 295 16.25 22.87 -26.38
N TRP A 296 16.22 23.23 -25.10
CA TRP A 296 16.94 22.51 -24.06
C TRP A 296 16.49 21.04 -23.98
N LEU A 297 15.18 20.77 -23.97
CA LEU A 297 14.64 19.39 -23.98
C LEU A 297 15.13 18.59 -25.19
N ALA A 298 15.11 19.18 -26.39
CA ALA A 298 15.59 18.52 -27.59
C ALA A 298 17.09 18.18 -27.52
N ASP A 299 17.90 19.02 -26.89
CA ASP A 299 19.33 18.80 -26.78
C ASP A 299 19.74 17.83 -25.66
N ASN A 300 18.89 17.62 -24.65
CA ASN A 300 19.26 16.92 -23.41
C ASN A 300 18.37 15.71 -23.05
N ARG A 301 17.11 15.65 -23.49
CA ARG A 301 16.15 14.58 -23.17
C ARG A 301 15.62 13.84 -24.41
N GLY A 302 15.83 14.40 -25.60
CA GLY A 302 15.48 13.74 -26.85
C GLY A 302 13.98 13.74 -27.17
N ILE A 303 13.59 12.85 -28.08
CA ILE A 303 12.30 12.97 -28.80
C ILE A 303 11.09 12.51 -27.99
N LEU A 304 11.26 11.57 -27.05
CA LEU A 304 10.16 11.03 -26.26
C LEU A 304 9.49 12.12 -25.40
N GLU A 305 10.27 13.08 -24.91
CA GLU A 305 9.78 14.24 -24.14
C GLU A 305 9.31 15.39 -25.04
N VAL A 306 10.00 15.64 -26.16
CA VAL A 306 9.69 16.78 -27.04
C VAL A 306 8.45 16.55 -27.89
N GLN A 307 8.27 15.35 -28.43
CA GLN A 307 7.21 15.06 -29.41
C GLN A 307 5.79 15.26 -28.83
N PRO A 308 5.46 14.79 -27.61
CA PRO A 308 4.14 15.01 -27.01
C PRO A 308 3.79 16.50 -26.83
N LEU A 309 4.81 17.35 -26.62
CA LEU A 309 4.64 18.80 -26.48
C LEU A 309 4.44 19.50 -27.82
N LEU A 310 5.07 19.03 -28.88
CA LEU A 310 4.91 19.61 -30.22
C LEU A 310 3.66 19.13 -30.96
N GLN A 311 3.14 17.96 -30.60
CA GLN A 311 1.99 17.36 -31.26
C GLN A 311 0.77 18.31 -31.19
N ASP A 312 0.24 18.67 -32.36
CA ASP A 312 -0.89 19.60 -32.53
C ASP A 312 -0.66 20.99 -31.91
N LEU A 313 0.60 21.41 -31.71
CA LEU A 313 0.91 22.75 -31.19
C LEU A 313 0.59 23.82 -32.26
N PRO A 314 -0.27 24.80 -31.97
CA PRO A 314 -0.58 25.87 -32.91
C PRO A 314 0.63 26.76 -33.24
N GLU A 315 0.67 27.32 -34.46
CA GLU A 315 1.78 28.15 -34.93
C GLU A 315 1.98 29.46 -34.16
N ARG A 316 0.96 29.91 -33.40
CA ARG A 316 1.06 31.08 -32.53
C ARG A 316 2.11 30.91 -31.41
N TYR A 317 2.48 29.67 -31.08
CA TYR A 317 3.50 29.37 -30.06
C TYR A 317 4.85 29.06 -30.70
N LEU A 318 4.87 28.28 -31.78
CA LEU A 318 6.07 27.95 -32.53
C LEU A 318 5.71 27.73 -33.99
N THR A 319 6.46 28.36 -34.91
CA THR A 319 6.29 28.14 -36.36
C THR A 319 6.58 26.68 -36.72
N LYS A 320 6.01 26.19 -37.83
CA LYS A 320 6.25 24.80 -38.28
C LYS A 320 7.73 24.50 -38.53
N ASP A 321 8.49 25.49 -38.98
CA ASP A 321 9.94 25.34 -39.17
C ASP A 321 10.68 25.17 -37.85
N MET A 322 10.31 25.92 -36.81
CA MET A 322 10.87 25.75 -35.46
C MET A 322 10.50 24.39 -34.87
N GLN A 323 9.23 23.97 -34.98
CA GLN A 323 8.80 22.65 -34.51
C GLN A 323 9.60 21.52 -35.18
N LYS A 324 9.79 21.60 -36.51
CA LYS A 324 10.58 20.63 -37.26
C LYS A 324 12.05 20.62 -36.82
N HIS A 325 12.64 21.80 -36.62
CA HIS A 325 14.02 21.93 -36.16
C HIS A 325 14.23 21.33 -34.76
N LEU A 326 13.28 21.51 -33.84
CA LEU A 326 13.31 20.89 -32.51
C LEU A 326 13.24 19.35 -32.59
N ILE A 327 12.39 18.79 -33.44
CA ILE A 327 12.33 17.34 -33.67
C ILE A 327 13.67 16.83 -34.22
N ASP A 328 14.27 17.55 -35.17
CA ASP A 328 15.57 17.18 -35.74
C ASP A 328 16.68 17.20 -34.68
N ARG A 329 16.70 18.20 -33.78
CA ARG A 329 17.61 18.25 -32.63
C ARG A 329 17.40 17.09 -31.67
N ALA A 330 16.15 16.78 -31.33
CA ALA A 330 15.79 15.69 -30.45
C ALA A 330 16.22 14.32 -30.99
N ARG A 331 16.06 14.10 -32.29
CA ARG A 331 16.57 12.90 -32.99
C ARG A 331 18.08 12.83 -33.01
N MET A 332 18.76 13.96 -33.20
CA MET A 332 20.22 14.01 -33.12
C MET A 332 20.72 13.65 -31.72
N HIS A 333 20.07 14.13 -30.66
CA HIS A 333 20.40 13.76 -29.29
C HIS A 333 20.27 12.24 -29.10
N GLY A 334 19.12 11.65 -29.43
CA GLY A 334 18.91 10.20 -29.34
C GLY A 334 19.94 9.38 -30.14
N ALA A 335 20.33 9.88 -31.32
CA ALA A 335 21.40 9.26 -32.11
C ALA A 335 22.78 9.34 -31.43
N ARG A 336 23.15 10.48 -30.86
CA ARG A 336 24.42 10.63 -30.11
C ARG A 336 24.48 9.68 -28.93
N VAL A 337 23.40 9.61 -28.15
CA VAL A 337 23.30 8.70 -26.99
C VAL A 337 23.44 7.25 -27.45
N SER A 338 22.68 6.85 -28.47
CA SER A 338 22.74 5.47 -29.00
C SER A 338 24.13 5.10 -29.50
N PHE A 339 24.80 6.01 -30.22
CA PHE A 339 26.17 5.81 -30.67
C PHE A 339 27.18 5.77 -29.52
N GLY A 340 27.01 6.62 -28.51
CA GLY A 340 27.83 6.60 -27.30
C GLY A 340 27.76 5.27 -26.55
N LYS A 341 26.59 4.62 -26.58
CA LYS A 341 26.35 3.27 -26.03
C LYS A 341 26.76 2.12 -26.97
N GLY A 342 27.29 2.41 -28.17
CA GLY A 342 27.65 1.38 -29.16
C GLY A 342 26.46 0.81 -29.97
N ASN A 343 25.23 1.28 -29.73
CA ASN A 343 24.01 0.85 -30.44
C ASN A 343 23.87 1.57 -31.78
N LEU A 344 24.69 1.15 -32.75
CA LEU A 344 24.81 1.79 -34.06
C LEU A 344 23.50 1.79 -34.87
N ARG A 345 22.75 0.68 -34.84
CA ARG A 345 21.50 0.53 -35.59
C ARG A 345 20.39 1.47 -35.11
N ASP A 346 20.20 1.56 -33.79
CA ASP A 346 19.22 2.48 -33.19
C ASP A 346 19.61 3.93 -33.45
N GLY A 347 20.91 4.25 -33.33
CA GLY A 347 21.45 5.56 -33.69
C GLY A 347 21.14 5.96 -35.13
N LEU A 348 21.28 5.05 -36.09
CA LEU A 348 20.90 5.27 -37.49
C LEU A 348 19.39 5.38 -37.68
N GLY A 349 18.61 4.59 -36.94
CA GLY A 349 17.15 4.68 -36.91
C GLY A 349 16.65 6.07 -36.57
N TRP A 350 17.22 6.70 -35.52
CA TRP A 350 16.91 8.08 -35.15
C TRP A 350 17.22 9.09 -36.26
N LEU A 351 18.31 8.87 -37.00
CA LEU A 351 18.79 9.80 -38.05
C LEU A 351 18.01 9.71 -39.37
N ARG A 352 17.28 8.63 -39.64
CA ARG A 352 16.47 8.47 -40.88
C ARG A 352 15.44 9.58 -41.05
N GLY A 353 14.96 10.16 -39.96
CA GLY A 353 13.97 11.22 -39.97
C GLY A 353 14.54 12.65 -39.96
N VAL A 354 15.85 12.84 -39.89
CA VAL A 354 16.48 14.17 -39.75
C VAL A 354 16.66 14.83 -41.11
N ASN A 355 16.31 16.12 -41.24
CA ASN A 355 16.56 16.86 -42.47
C ASN A 355 18.05 17.19 -42.65
N HIS A 356 18.77 16.35 -43.39
CA HIS A 356 20.22 16.49 -43.59
C HIS A 356 20.67 17.75 -44.34
N ALA A 357 19.77 18.49 -44.99
CA ALA A 357 20.11 19.65 -45.81
C ALA A 357 20.34 20.95 -45.01
N GLN A 358 20.13 20.97 -43.68
CA GLN A 358 20.32 22.18 -42.87
C GLN A 358 21.81 22.51 -42.58
N PRO A 359 22.19 23.80 -42.56
CA PRO A 359 23.53 24.25 -42.13
C PRO A 359 23.82 23.88 -40.66
N GLY A 360 25.06 23.46 -40.35
CA GLY A 360 25.49 23.06 -38.98
C GLY A 360 25.48 21.55 -38.69
N TYR A 361 25.03 20.72 -39.63
CA TYR A 361 24.89 19.26 -39.47
C TYR A 361 26.02 18.45 -40.14
N GLU A 362 27.10 19.09 -40.58
CA GLU A 362 28.19 18.48 -41.38
C GLU A 362 29.02 17.44 -40.61
N ALA A 363 29.32 17.72 -39.33
CA ALA A 363 29.96 16.76 -38.42
C ALA A 363 29.09 15.50 -38.22
N PHE A 364 27.76 15.66 -38.21
CA PHE A 364 26.80 14.56 -38.09
C PHE A 364 26.64 13.76 -39.37
N ARG A 365 26.71 14.38 -40.56
CA ARG A 365 26.76 13.64 -41.84
C ARG A 365 27.99 12.73 -41.91
N THR A 366 29.11 13.18 -41.35
CA THR A 366 30.35 12.38 -41.26
C THR A 366 30.19 11.20 -40.30
N LEU A 367 29.53 11.41 -39.15
CA LEU A 367 29.16 10.33 -38.22
C LEU A 367 28.14 9.35 -38.81
N ILE A 368 27.14 9.83 -39.57
CA ILE A 368 26.20 8.98 -40.32
C ILE A 368 26.93 8.13 -41.35
N ALA A 369 27.85 8.71 -42.12
CA ALA A 369 28.64 7.97 -43.10
C ALA A 369 29.52 6.90 -42.43
N LYS A 370 30.13 7.22 -41.29
CA LYS A 370 30.90 6.26 -40.47
C LYS A 370 30.03 5.16 -39.87
N ALA A 371 28.88 5.51 -39.30
CA ALA A 371 27.94 4.55 -38.71
C ALA A 371 27.30 3.67 -39.79
N ARG A 372 26.97 4.19 -40.98
CA ARG A 372 26.50 3.39 -42.11
C ARG A 372 27.57 2.45 -42.66
N ALA A 373 28.83 2.90 -42.72
CA ALA A 373 29.94 2.03 -43.09
C ALA A 373 30.15 0.92 -42.04
N ALA A 374 30.07 1.26 -40.76
CA ALA A 374 30.15 0.30 -39.66
C ALA A 374 28.93 -0.64 -39.57
N GLU A 375 27.73 -0.19 -39.92
CA GLU A 375 26.52 -1.02 -40.04
C GLU A 375 26.63 -1.94 -41.25
N PHE A 376 27.21 -1.51 -42.37
CA PHE A 376 27.44 -2.37 -43.53
C PHE A 376 28.51 -3.44 -43.24
N ASP A 377 29.54 -3.09 -42.45
CA ASP A 377 30.54 -4.03 -41.95
C ASP A 377 29.98 -4.96 -40.85
N LEU A 378 29.10 -4.43 -39.98
CA LEU A 378 28.34 -5.21 -39.00
C LEU A 378 27.38 -6.15 -39.70
N GLU A 379 26.43 -5.70 -40.54
CA GLU A 379 25.51 -6.54 -41.34
C GLU A 379 26.24 -7.62 -42.16
N ARG A 380 27.51 -7.40 -42.52
CA ARG A 380 28.37 -8.41 -43.16
C ARG A 380 28.91 -9.45 -42.17
N LEU A 381 29.25 -9.08 -40.94
CA LEU A 381 29.62 -9.97 -39.82
C LEU A 381 28.39 -10.62 -39.14
N GLU A 382 27.27 -9.90 -39.17
CA GLU A 382 25.96 -10.23 -38.65
C GLU A 382 25.20 -11.10 -39.65
N GLY A 383 25.47 -11.02 -40.97
CA GLY A 383 25.06 -12.05 -41.93
C GLY A 383 25.59 -13.45 -41.60
N GLU A 384 26.66 -13.53 -40.80
CA GLU A 384 27.21 -14.77 -40.23
C GLU A 384 26.80 -14.99 -38.74
N SER A 385 26.17 -14.02 -38.06
CA SER A 385 25.88 -14.08 -36.61
C SER A 385 24.54 -13.47 -36.09
N LEU A 386 23.63 -13.00 -36.96
CA LEU A 386 22.31 -12.42 -36.63
C LEU A 386 21.27 -13.48 -36.27
N GLN A 387 21.54 -14.17 -35.18
CA GLN A 387 20.54 -14.48 -34.19
C GLN A 387 21.22 -14.28 -32.85
N LYS A 388 21.21 -13.04 -32.33
CA LYS A 388 21.01 -12.80 -30.89
C LYS A 388 21.04 -11.29 -30.55
N ARG A 389 19.86 -10.65 -30.45
CA ARG A 389 19.51 -10.19 -29.09
C ARG A 389 19.50 -11.47 -28.26
N PRO A 390 20.02 -11.55 -27.03
CA PRO A 390 19.75 -12.74 -26.23
C PRO A 390 18.23 -12.96 -26.32
N SER A 391 17.81 -13.95 -27.09
CA SER A 391 16.48 -14.47 -26.95
C SER A 391 16.56 -14.93 -25.52
N ALA A 392 15.95 -14.19 -24.60
CA ALA A 392 15.80 -14.60 -23.22
C ALA A 392 15.61 -16.11 -23.30
N SER A 393 16.60 -16.85 -22.80
CA SER A 393 16.73 -18.30 -23.04
C SER A 393 15.33 -18.86 -23.03
N GLU A 394 14.85 -19.45 -24.14
CA GLU A 394 13.41 -19.69 -24.37
C GLU A 394 12.75 -19.97 -23.03
N PRO A 395 11.81 -19.11 -22.56
CA PRO A 395 11.35 -19.15 -21.19
C PRO A 395 11.03 -20.60 -20.87
N TRP A 396 11.60 -21.11 -19.77
CA TRP A 396 11.57 -22.54 -19.50
C TRP A 396 10.13 -23.02 -19.57
N ARG A 397 9.80 -23.74 -20.65
CA ARG A 397 8.45 -24.25 -20.87
C ARG A 397 8.44 -25.69 -20.40
N PRO A 398 7.71 -26.03 -19.33
CA PRO A 398 7.62 -27.42 -18.91
C PRO A 398 7.02 -28.22 -20.07
N ASN A 399 7.74 -29.24 -20.52
CA ASN A 399 7.17 -30.20 -21.46
C ASN A 399 5.94 -30.86 -20.81
N ARG A 400 5.04 -31.43 -21.62
CA ARG A 400 3.76 -31.98 -21.11
C ARG A 400 3.94 -32.98 -19.97
N SER A 401 5.00 -33.80 -20.01
CA SER A 401 5.33 -34.75 -18.95
C SER A 401 5.75 -34.09 -17.63
N VAL A 402 6.56 -33.04 -17.69
CA VAL A 402 7.02 -32.28 -16.52
C VAL A 402 5.85 -31.50 -15.91
N ALA A 403 5.02 -30.85 -16.75
CA ALA A 403 3.82 -30.18 -16.28
C ALA A 403 2.85 -31.16 -15.60
N LEU A 404 2.60 -32.32 -16.21
CA LEU A 404 1.76 -33.36 -15.62
C LEU A 404 2.32 -33.85 -14.28
N LEU A 405 3.62 -34.14 -14.21
CA LEU A 405 4.28 -34.56 -12.98
C LEU A 405 4.17 -33.50 -11.89
N ALA A 406 4.40 -32.23 -12.23
CA ALA A 406 4.30 -31.11 -11.29
C ALA A 406 2.87 -30.97 -10.74
N TRP A 407 1.85 -31.08 -11.59
CA TRP A 407 0.45 -31.06 -11.16
C TRP A 407 0.05 -32.28 -10.33
N LEU A 408 0.63 -33.46 -10.60
CA LEU A 408 0.46 -34.64 -9.75
C LEU A 408 1.12 -34.43 -8.38
N VAL A 409 2.28 -33.77 -8.31
CA VAL A 409 2.94 -33.40 -7.06
C VAL A 409 2.12 -32.34 -6.31
N ALA A 410 1.57 -31.34 -6.99
CA ALA A 410 0.69 -30.34 -6.38
C ALA A 410 -0.58 -31.00 -5.80
N LEU A 411 -1.20 -31.92 -6.54
CA LEU A 411 -2.35 -32.70 -6.08
C LEU A 411 -1.99 -33.60 -4.90
N GLY A 412 -0.86 -34.31 -4.98
CA GLY A 412 -0.35 -35.16 -3.90
C GLY A 412 -0.03 -34.36 -2.63
N SER A 413 0.56 -33.19 -2.79
CA SER A 413 0.87 -32.26 -1.69
C SER A 413 -0.39 -31.68 -1.08
N ALA A 414 -1.37 -31.27 -1.88
CA ALA A 414 -2.67 -30.82 -1.41
C ALA A 414 -3.41 -31.93 -0.66
N LEU A 415 -3.38 -33.17 -1.18
CA LEU A 415 -3.96 -34.33 -0.53
C LEU A 415 -3.27 -34.64 0.79
N LEU A 416 -1.94 -34.59 0.83
CA LEU A 416 -1.16 -34.76 2.04
C LEU A 416 -1.48 -33.67 3.06
N LEU A 417 -1.52 -32.39 2.67
CA LEU A 417 -1.88 -31.27 3.55
C LEU A 417 -3.28 -31.44 4.14
N VAL A 418 -4.27 -31.79 3.31
CA VAL A 418 -5.64 -32.02 3.78
C VAL A 418 -5.72 -33.27 4.67
N ALA A 419 -4.96 -34.32 4.38
CA ALA A 419 -4.90 -35.54 5.19
C ALA A 419 -4.22 -35.28 6.55
N VAL A 420 -3.05 -34.64 6.54
CA VAL A 420 -2.30 -34.22 7.73
C VAL A 420 -3.16 -33.28 8.57
N TYR A 421 -3.74 -32.23 7.98
CA TYR A 421 -4.67 -31.35 8.70
C TYR A 421 -5.87 -32.13 9.23
N SER A 422 -6.49 -33.02 8.47
CA SER A 422 -7.62 -33.83 8.94
C SER A 422 -7.27 -34.70 10.14
N ASN A 423 -6.07 -35.30 10.14
CA ASN A 423 -5.60 -36.21 11.19
C ASN A 423 -5.12 -35.45 12.43
N LEU A 424 -4.41 -34.33 12.23
CA LEU A 424 -3.86 -33.51 13.31
C LEU A 424 -4.87 -32.54 13.90
N ARG A 425 -5.90 -32.12 13.15
CA ARG A 425 -6.89 -31.15 13.63
C ARG A 425 -7.55 -31.60 14.92
N ALA A 426 -8.03 -32.84 15.00
CA ALA A 426 -8.71 -33.34 16.19
C ALA A 426 -7.80 -33.32 17.45
N PRO A 427 -6.59 -33.91 17.44
CA PRO A 427 -5.70 -33.86 18.59
C PRO A 427 -5.16 -32.46 18.89
N ILE A 428 -4.86 -31.64 17.88
CA ILE A 428 -4.45 -30.24 18.09
C ILE A 428 -5.58 -29.46 18.73
N VAL A 429 -6.80 -29.53 18.19
CA VAL A 429 -7.97 -28.85 18.77
C VAL A 429 -8.24 -29.34 20.19
N ALA A 430 -8.07 -30.62 20.47
CA ALA A 430 -8.21 -31.16 21.82
C ALA A 430 -7.16 -30.58 22.79
N LYS A 431 -5.88 -30.56 22.41
CA LYS A 431 -4.79 -29.98 23.23
C LYS A 431 -4.91 -28.47 23.42
N LEU A 432 -5.24 -27.73 22.35
CA LEU A 432 -5.48 -26.29 22.43
C LEU A 432 -6.68 -26.00 23.33
N ARG A 433 -7.72 -26.82 23.26
CA ARG A 433 -8.88 -26.71 24.14
C ARG A 433 -8.55 -27.02 25.59
N GLU A 434 -7.80 -28.09 25.86
CA GLU A 434 -7.33 -28.42 27.21
C GLU A 434 -6.53 -27.24 27.79
N SER A 435 -5.57 -26.73 27.02
CA SER A 435 -4.79 -25.53 27.36
C SER A 435 -5.68 -24.30 27.58
N TRP A 436 -6.74 -24.15 26.80
CA TRP A 436 -7.73 -23.08 26.95
C TRP A 436 -8.64 -23.22 28.19
N GLN A 437 -8.82 -24.43 28.72
CA GLN A 437 -9.72 -24.69 29.84
C GLN A 437 -9.01 -24.67 31.21
N LEU A 438 -7.68 -24.80 31.24
CA LEU A 438 -6.89 -24.79 32.48
C LEU A 438 -6.88 -23.43 33.18
N SER A 439 -6.93 -23.41 34.52
CA SER A 439 -6.89 -22.16 35.30
C SER A 439 -5.47 -21.65 35.62
N SER A 440 -4.44 -22.21 34.97
CA SER A 440 -3.04 -21.88 35.24
C SER A 440 -2.59 -20.55 34.62
N ALA A 441 -1.49 -19.99 35.12
CA ALA A 441 -0.85 -18.81 34.51
C ALA A 441 -0.45 -19.06 33.04
N GLY A 442 0.06 -20.25 32.72
CA GLY A 442 0.38 -20.64 31.34
C GLY A 442 -0.84 -20.67 30.42
N ALA A 443 -2.01 -21.08 30.94
CA ALA A 443 -3.26 -21.04 30.19
C ALA A 443 -3.76 -19.60 29.97
N LEU A 444 -3.56 -18.70 30.94
CA LEU A 444 -3.84 -17.28 30.76
C LEU A 444 -2.97 -16.67 29.65
N VAL A 445 -1.66 -16.96 29.67
CA VAL A 445 -0.73 -16.54 28.60
C VAL A 445 -1.16 -17.10 27.26
N PHE A 446 -1.49 -18.38 27.17
CA PHE A 446 -1.97 -19.00 25.94
C PHE A 446 -3.24 -18.32 25.38
N ARG A 447 -4.22 -18.01 26.23
CA ARG A 447 -5.42 -17.28 25.81
C ARG A 447 -5.11 -15.89 25.26
N TRP A 448 -4.23 -15.16 25.94
CA TRP A 448 -3.72 -13.86 25.48
C TRP A 448 -2.98 -13.98 24.15
N SER A 449 -2.13 -14.99 23.98
CA SER A 449 -1.43 -15.24 22.72
C SER A 449 -2.39 -15.58 21.59
N VAL A 450 -3.41 -16.41 21.81
CA VAL A 450 -4.41 -16.73 20.78
C VAL A 450 -5.16 -15.49 20.34
N LEU A 451 -5.62 -14.66 21.29
CA LEU A 451 -6.36 -13.43 20.98
C LEU A 451 -5.46 -12.34 20.37
N GLY A 452 -4.26 -12.17 20.90
CA GLY A 452 -3.29 -11.18 20.42
C GLY A 452 -2.73 -11.55 19.04
N LEU A 453 -2.27 -12.79 18.84
CA LEU A 453 -1.73 -13.23 17.55
C LEU A 453 -2.81 -13.41 16.49
N THR A 454 -3.92 -14.08 16.80
CA THR A 454 -4.96 -14.34 15.80
C THR A 454 -5.84 -13.12 15.57
N GLY A 455 -6.07 -12.30 16.59
CA GLY A 455 -6.85 -11.08 16.49
C GLY A 455 -6.00 -9.92 15.98
N LEU A 456 -5.07 -9.38 16.78
CA LEU A 456 -4.30 -8.19 16.40
C LEU A 456 -3.27 -8.49 15.30
N GLY A 457 -2.41 -9.49 15.54
CA GLY A 457 -1.35 -9.87 14.61
C GLY A 457 -1.90 -10.35 13.26
N GLY A 458 -2.96 -11.17 13.28
CA GLY A 458 -3.63 -11.67 12.10
C GLY A 458 -4.31 -10.57 11.30
N SER A 459 -5.03 -9.65 11.96
CA SER A 459 -5.66 -8.50 11.29
C SER A 459 -4.63 -7.59 10.64
N TRP A 460 -3.54 -7.30 11.35
CA TRP A 460 -2.44 -6.51 10.83
C TRP A 460 -1.74 -7.20 9.66
N PHE A 461 -1.47 -8.50 9.77
CA PHE A 461 -0.86 -9.30 8.72
C PHE A 461 -1.73 -9.33 7.45
N LEU A 462 -3.05 -9.51 7.57
CA LEU A 462 -3.95 -9.51 6.41
C LEU A 462 -3.98 -8.15 5.70
N ARG A 463 -3.93 -7.05 6.46
CA ARG A 463 -3.81 -5.70 5.92
C ARG A 463 -2.48 -5.49 5.21
N PHE A 464 -1.37 -5.85 5.84
CA PHE A 464 -0.05 -5.78 5.23
C PHE A 464 0.03 -6.63 3.95
N LEU A 465 -0.53 -7.84 3.97
CA LEU A 465 -0.57 -8.73 2.82
C LEU A 465 -1.33 -8.11 1.65
N VAL A 466 -2.55 -7.62 1.87
CA VAL A 466 -3.43 -7.13 0.79
C VAL A 466 -2.98 -5.79 0.23
N ILE A 467 -2.43 -4.89 1.06
CA ILE A 467 -2.12 -3.53 0.63
C ILE A 467 -0.66 -3.33 0.29
N SER A 468 0.24 -4.07 0.95
CA SER A 468 1.67 -3.99 0.67
C SER A 468 2.10 -5.15 -0.23
N MET A 469 1.88 -6.40 0.18
CA MET A 469 2.53 -7.51 -0.52
C MET A 469 1.95 -7.82 -1.90
N ILE A 470 0.62 -7.81 -2.06
CA ILE A 470 -0.02 -8.15 -3.35
C ILE A 470 0.29 -7.09 -4.44
N PRO A 471 0.20 -5.77 -4.18
CA PRO A 471 0.49 -4.76 -5.20
C PRO A 471 1.99 -4.66 -5.52
N TYR A 472 2.86 -4.67 -4.51
CA TYR A 472 4.31 -4.59 -4.71
C TYR A 472 4.89 -5.91 -5.24
N GLY A 473 4.20 -7.04 -5.08
CA GLY A 473 4.53 -8.30 -5.74
C GLY A 473 4.01 -8.39 -7.19
N GLY A 474 3.43 -7.33 -7.76
CA GLY A 474 3.02 -7.29 -9.17
C GLY A 474 1.73 -8.05 -9.51
N LEU A 475 0.96 -8.52 -8.51
CA LEU A 475 -0.14 -9.46 -8.74
C LEU A 475 -1.51 -8.89 -9.06
N ALA A 476 -1.80 -7.67 -8.64
CA ALA A 476 -3.13 -7.10 -8.81
C ALA A 476 -3.11 -5.57 -8.80
N ALA A 477 -3.40 -4.97 -9.95
CA ALA A 477 -3.73 -3.55 -10.09
C ALA A 477 -5.18 -3.28 -9.63
N LEU A 478 -5.50 -3.59 -8.37
CA LEU A 478 -6.77 -3.19 -7.77
C LEU A 478 -6.70 -1.72 -7.34
N PRO A 479 -7.73 -0.88 -7.57
CA PRO A 479 -7.78 0.47 -6.98
C PRO A 479 -7.69 0.43 -5.44
N ASP A 480 -7.09 1.46 -4.82
CA ASP A 480 -6.80 1.49 -3.37
C ASP A 480 -8.05 1.26 -2.52
N LEU A 481 -9.19 1.85 -2.92
CA LEU A 481 -10.47 1.66 -2.25
C LEU A 481 -10.86 0.18 -2.19
N TYR A 482 -10.69 -0.60 -3.26
CA TYR A 482 -11.04 -2.02 -3.27
C TYR A 482 -10.07 -2.87 -2.46
N ARG A 483 -8.77 -2.51 -2.44
CA ARG A 483 -7.78 -3.16 -1.58
C ARG A 483 -8.07 -2.92 -0.10
N ILE A 484 -8.41 -1.69 0.26
CA ILE A 484 -8.87 -1.32 1.61
C ILE A 484 -10.12 -2.13 1.95
N LEU A 485 -11.15 -2.12 1.10
CA LEU A 485 -12.39 -2.88 1.32
C LEU A 485 -12.12 -4.38 1.51
N LEU A 486 -11.26 -4.97 0.67
CA LEU A 486 -10.89 -6.38 0.76
C LEU A 486 -10.17 -6.69 2.08
N ALA A 487 -9.15 -5.90 2.43
CA ALA A 487 -8.39 -6.10 3.66
C ALA A 487 -9.25 -5.99 4.90
N GLU A 488 -10.09 -4.94 4.98
CA GLU A 488 -11.01 -4.75 6.10
C GLU A 488 -12.07 -5.85 6.16
N THR A 489 -12.55 -6.35 5.01
CA THR A 489 -13.44 -7.51 4.96
C THR A 489 -12.78 -8.78 5.49
N LEU A 490 -11.51 -9.03 5.14
CA LEU A 490 -10.76 -10.17 5.65
C LEU A 490 -10.54 -10.09 7.17
N VAL A 491 -10.33 -8.89 7.71
CA VAL A 491 -10.28 -8.67 9.17
C VAL A 491 -11.61 -9.02 9.83
N ILE A 492 -12.73 -8.57 9.28
CA ILE A 492 -14.07 -8.89 9.78
C ILE A 492 -14.29 -10.41 9.80
N ILE A 493 -13.94 -11.10 8.70
CA ILE A 493 -14.03 -12.56 8.61
C ILE A 493 -13.16 -13.24 9.66
N LEU A 494 -11.93 -12.78 9.85
CA LEU A 494 -10.99 -13.30 10.85
C LEU A 494 -11.56 -13.19 12.27
N TRP A 495 -12.14 -12.04 12.63
CA TRP A 495 -12.74 -11.82 13.95
C TRP A 495 -14.00 -12.66 14.17
N LEU A 496 -14.85 -12.79 13.16
CA LEU A 496 -16.01 -13.70 13.21
C LEU A 496 -15.57 -15.16 13.38
N ALA A 497 -14.53 -15.59 12.65
CA ALA A 497 -13.97 -16.93 12.77
C ALA A 497 -13.36 -17.19 14.16
N LEU A 498 -12.62 -16.20 14.70
CA LEU A 498 -12.10 -16.25 16.06
C LEU A 498 -13.23 -16.40 17.08
N SER A 499 -14.27 -15.56 17.00
CA SER A 499 -15.42 -15.66 17.91
C SER A 499 -16.12 -17.01 17.81
N TRP A 500 -16.31 -17.53 16.60
CA TRP A 500 -16.93 -18.85 16.39
C TRP A 500 -16.10 -19.97 17.03
N GLN A 501 -14.78 -19.92 16.86
CA GLN A 501 -13.86 -20.92 17.42
C GLN A 501 -13.86 -20.90 18.95
N LEU A 502 -13.88 -19.71 19.56
CA LEU A 502 -13.96 -19.54 21.01
C LEU A 502 -15.26 -20.14 21.59
N ARG A 503 -16.41 -19.88 20.95
CA ARG A 503 -17.71 -20.48 21.35
C ARG A 503 -17.70 -22.01 21.22
N ARG A 504 -17.07 -22.53 20.17
CA ARG A 504 -16.98 -23.98 19.93
C ARG A 504 -16.16 -24.69 21.01
N TRP A 505 -15.08 -24.09 21.49
CA TRP A 505 -14.30 -24.66 22.60
C TRP A 505 -15.07 -24.71 23.92
N GLU A 506 -16.06 -23.83 24.10
CA GLU A 506 -16.93 -23.79 25.27
C GLU A 506 -18.06 -24.83 25.21
N SER A 507 -18.81 -24.88 24.10
CA SER A 507 -20.02 -25.70 23.96
C SER A 507 -19.78 -27.21 24.02
N GLN A 508 -18.54 -27.65 23.84
CA GLN A 508 -18.15 -29.05 23.90
C GLN A 508 -17.57 -29.48 25.28
N GLY A 509 -17.39 -28.53 26.22
CA GLY A 509 -16.83 -28.75 27.57
C GLY A 509 -17.84 -28.91 28.69
N SER A 510 -19.06 -28.43 28.50
CA SER A 510 -20.18 -28.68 29.39
C SER A 510 -21.19 -29.58 28.68
N GLY A 511 -21.66 -30.66 29.32
CA GLY A 511 -22.79 -31.47 28.85
C GLY A 511 -24.14 -30.73 28.85
N LEU A 512 -24.15 -29.49 28.37
CA LEU A 512 -25.27 -28.56 28.33
C LEU A 512 -25.58 -28.21 26.87
N SER A 513 -26.62 -28.88 26.38
CA SER A 513 -27.69 -28.36 25.55
C SER A 513 -27.45 -27.03 24.82
N ARG A 514 -27.60 -27.12 23.49
CA ARG A 514 -27.96 -26.04 22.54
C ARG A 514 -28.34 -24.71 23.22
N LEU A 515 -27.38 -23.80 23.32
CA LEU A 515 -27.69 -22.38 23.15
C LEU A 515 -28.06 -22.24 21.67
N SER A 516 -29.35 -22.39 21.34
CA SER A 516 -29.80 -22.12 19.98
C SER A 516 -29.58 -20.64 19.70
N ASP A 517 -28.77 -20.38 18.68
CA ASP A 517 -28.73 -19.12 17.95
C ASP A 517 -30.09 -18.91 17.24
N SER A 518 -31.19 -18.71 17.97
CA SER A 518 -32.42 -18.17 17.36
C SER A 518 -32.25 -16.66 17.24
N THR A 519 -31.78 -16.24 16.07
CA THR A 519 -31.73 -14.85 15.61
C THR A 519 -33.13 -14.22 15.45
N THR A 520 -34.21 -14.96 15.71
CA THR A 520 -35.61 -14.54 15.48
C THR A 520 -36.42 -14.22 16.74
N ASP A 521 -35.95 -14.54 17.95
CA ASP A 521 -36.59 -14.07 19.19
C ASP A 521 -35.87 -12.81 19.71
N VAL A 522 -35.81 -11.80 18.87
CA VAL A 522 -35.10 -10.54 19.11
C VAL A 522 -36.11 -9.42 19.17
N LEU A 523 -36.59 -9.13 20.37
CA LEU A 523 -36.97 -7.81 20.88
C LEU A 523 -37.61 -8.02 22.25
N LEU A 524 -37.10 -7.34 23.29
CA LEU A 524 -37.74 -7.17 24.60
C LEU A 524 -37.60 -8.33 25.62
N SER A 525 -36.41 -8.60 26.17
CA SER A 525 -36.31 -9.18 27.54
C SER A 525 -34.96 -9.00 28.24
N VAL A 526 -34.32 -7.84 28.10
CA VAL A 526 -33.27 -7.42 29.05
C VAL A 526 -33.54 -5.99 29.48
N PRO A 527 -33.64 -5.69 30.79
CA PRO A 527 -33.77 -4.31 31.27
C PRO A 527 -32.38 -3.64 31.22
N VAL A 528 -31.87 -3.40 30.01
CA VAL A 528 -30.83 -2.38 29.85
C VAL A 528 -31.56 -1.06 29.99
N LYS A 529 -31.35 -0.35 31.10
CA LYS A 529 -32.01 0.93 31.36
C LYS A 529 -31.71 1.87 30.19
N CYS A 530 -32.74 2.54 29.65
CA CYS A 530 -32.60 3.49 28.54
C CYS A 530 -31.45 4.50 28.76
N GLY A 531 -31.21 4.90 30.01
CA GLY A 531 -30.10 5.77 30.41
C GLY A 531 -28.70 5.26 30.07
N THR A 532 -28.45 3.95 29.97
CA THR A 532 -27.11 3.41 29.60
C THR A 532 -26.75 3.76 28.16
N PHE A 533 -27.68 3.59 27.22
CA PHE A 533 -27.44 3.95 25.82
C PHE A 533 -27.35 5.46 25.61
N VAL A 534 -28.08 6.25 26.41
CA VAL A 534 -27.93 7.72 26.42
C VAL A 534 -26.54 8.12 26.88
N VAL A 535 -26.01 7.53 27.96
CA VAL A 535 -24.63 7.82 28.41
C VAL A 535 -23.61 7.44 27.34
N PHE A 536 -23.77 6.28 26.69
CA PHE A 536 -22.91 5.89 25.57
C PHE A 536 -22.96 6.86 24.40
N LEU A 537 -24.15 7.27 23.99
CA LEU A 537 -24.33 8.26 22.93
C LEU A 537 -23.65 9.58 23.30
N VAL A 538 -23.89 10.11 24.51
CA VAL A 538 -23.29 11.37 24.97
C VAL A 538 -21.76 11.26 25.04
N ALA A 539 -21.23 10.18 25.62
CA ALA A 539 -19.80 9.93 25.72
C ALA A 539 -19.13 9.71 24.35
N GLY A 540 -19.84 9.14 23.37
CA GLY A 540 -19.37 8.99 22.00
C GLY A 540 -19.50 10.25 21.14
N THR A 541 -20.36 11.21 21.52
CA THR A 541 -20.67 12.42 20.71
C THR A 541 -19.94 13.66 21.20
N LEU A 542 -19.98 13.92 22.52
CA LEU A 542 -19.52 15.19 23.07
C LEU A 542 -17.99 15.39 22.98
N PRO A 543 -17.14 14.41 23.34
CA PRO A 543 -15.69 14.58 23.24
C PRO A 543 -15.18 14.86 21.82
N PRO A 544 -15.61 14.14 20.76
CA PRO A 544 -15.18 14.48 19.40
C PRO A 544 -15.67 15.88 18.96
N LEU A 545 -16.88 16.30 19.33
CA LEU A 545 -17.36 17.66 19.05
C LEU A 545 -16.51 18.73 19.74
N LEU A 546 -16.16 18.53 21.01
CA LEU A 546 -15.35 19.49 21.77
C LEU A 546 -13.90 19.53 21.28
N ALA A 547 -13.32 18.37 20.99
CA ALA A 547 -11.99 18.27 20.41
C ALA A 547 -11.92 19.02 19.08
N ALA A 548 -12.94 18.83 18.26
CA ALA A 548 -13.02 19.49 16.97
C ALA A 548 -13.31 20.99 17.04
N TRP A 549 -14.17 21.42 17.96
CA TRP A 549 -14.40 22.84 18.22
C TRP A 549 -13.13 23.53 18.72
N GLN A 550 -12.41 22.94 19.66
CA GLN A 550 -11.15 23.47 20.18
C GLN A 550 -10.08 23.55 19.08
N ALA A 551 -10.04 22.57 18.19
CA ALA A 551 -9.09 22.52 17.09
C ALA A 551 -9.54 23.32 15.86
N GLY A 552 -10.72 23.95 15.89
CA GLY A 552 -11.25 24.76 14.78
C GLY A 552 -11.62 23.95 13.54
N TRP A 553 -11.86 22.64 13.67
CA TRP A 553 -12.20 21.79 12.53
C TRP A 553 -13.57 22.15 11.95
N GLN A 554 -13.69 22.09 10.63
CA GLN A 554 -14.92 22.36 9.89
C GLN A 554 -15.47 21.06 9.29
N PRO A 555 -16.81 20.94 9.14
CA PRO A 555 -17.41 19.86 8.37
C PRO A 555 -16.93 19.87 6.92
N VAL A 556 -16.33 18.77 6.50
CA VAL A 556 -16.03 18.41 5.12
C VAL A 556 -17.27 17.70 4.54
N GLY A 557 -17.89 18.32 3.53
CA GLY A 557 -19.10 17.81 2.91
C GLY A 557 -18.80 16.65 1.96
N PHE A 558 -18.91 15.41 2.43
CA PHE A 558 -18.68 14.23 1.59
C PHE A 558 -19.89 13.85 0.74
N GLY A 559 -19.61 13.26 -0.42
CA GLY A 559 -20.61 12.61 -1.25
C GLY A 559 -21.06 11.27 -0.65
N LEU A 560 -22.36 10.97 -0.77
CA LEU A 560 -22.97 9.69 -0.38
C LEU A 560 -22.17 8.42 -0.79
N PRO A 561 -21.54 8.35 -1.99
CA PRO A 561 -20.82 7.16 -2.45
C PRO A 561 -19.56 6.80 -1.66
N GLN A 562 -18.92 7.77 -0.99
CA GLN A 562 -17.71 7.55 -0.18
C GLN A 562 -18.05 7.16 1.27
N ILE A 563 -19.14 7.73 1.80
CA ILE A 563 -19.61 7.49 3.17
C ILE A 563 -20.20 6.07 3.29
N LEU A 564 -20.96 5.63 2.28
CA LEU A 564 -21.74 4.38 2.38
C LEU A 564 -20.89 3.12 2.60
N PRO A 565 -19.81 2.85 1.84
CA PRO A 565 -18.94 1.70 2.09
C PRO A 565 -18.28 1.74 3.48
N ALA A 566 -17.84 2.92 3.92
CA ALA A 566 -17.24 3.10 5.23
C ALA A 566 -18.24 2.82 6.37
N VAL A 567 -19.49 3.29 6.24
CA VAL A 567 -20.58 3.00 7.18
C VAL A 567 -20.85 1.50 7.25
N LEU A 568 -20.94 0.83 6.09
CA LEU A 568 -21.18 -0.62 6.04
C LEU A 568 -20.05 -1.42 6.70
N LEU A 569 -18.79 -1.07 6.40
CA LEU A 569 -17.62 -1.66 7.06
C LEU A 569 -17.63 -1.40 8.57
N PHE A 570 -17.96 -0.18 9.00
CA PHE A 570 -18.04 0.17 10.42
C PHE A 570 -19.10 -0.66 11.16
N LEU A 571 -20.30 -0.80 10.57
CA LEU A 571 -21.37 -1.60 11.16
C LEU A 571 -20.97 -3.08 11.23
N ALA A 572 -20.38 -3.62 10.17
CA ALA A 572 -19.92 -5.01 10.12
C ALA A 572 -18.75 -5.26 11.08
N GLY A 573 -17.78 -4.35 11.14
CA GLY A 573 -16.66 -4.37 12.07
C GLY A 573 -17.12 -4.32 13.52
N SER A 574 -18.03 -3.40 13.86
CA SER A 574 -18.61 -3.29 15.21
C SER A 574 -19.41 -4.52 15.61
N ALA A 575 -20.16 -5.12 14.68
CA ALA A 575 -20.86 -6.38 14.93
C ALA A 575 -19.87 -7.54 15.19
N ALA A 576 -18.86 -7.72 14.33
CA ALA A 576 -17.85 -8.75 14.50
C ALA A 576 -17.07 -8.59 15.81
N PHE A 577 -16.64 -7.36 16.10
CA PHE A 577 -15.87 -7.03 17.29
C PHE A 577 -16.68 -7.14 18.58
N GLY A 578 -17.92 -6.66 18.58
CA GLY A 578 -18.86 -6.85 19.67
C GLY A 578 -19.11 -8.33 19.96
N THR A 579 -19.08 -9.19 18.93
CA THR A 579 -19.18 -10.65 19.08
C THR A 579 -17.97 -11.26 19.78
N VAL A 580 -16.75 -10.84 19.41
CA VAL A 580 -15.52 -11.26 20.08
C VAL A 580 -15.53 -10.81 21.54
N THR A 581 -15.83 -9.54 21.79
CA THR A 581 -15.85 -8.95 23.15
C THR A 581 -16.87 -9.62 24.05
N TRP A 582 -18.10 -9.82 23.55
CA TRP A 582 -19.15 -10.52 24.32
C TRP A 582 -18.74 -11.96 24.64
N THR A 583 -18.20 -12.68 23.66
CA THR A 583 -17.75 -14.07 23.83
C THR A 583 -16.61 -14.15 24.85
N ALA A 584 -15.59 -13.28 24.73
CA ALA A 584 -14.49 -13.22 25.68
C ALA A 584 -14.98 -12.86 27.10
N ALA A 585 -15.83 -11.85 27.25
CA ALA A 585 -16.33 -11.42 28.55
C ALA A 585 -17.11 -12.52 29.30
N ARG A 586 -17.92 -13.32 28.58
CA ARG A 586 -18.64 -14.45 29.17
C ARG A 586 -17.71 -15.61 29.55
N LEU A 587 -16.73 -15.91 28.70
CA LEU A 587 -15.74 -16.97 28.96
C LEU A 587 -14.88 -16.66 30.18
N TRP A 588 -14.31 -15.46 30.27
CA TRP A 588 -13.45 -15.06 31.38
C TRP A 588 -14.21 -14.88 32.69
N HIS A 589 -15.49 -14.48 32.65
CA HIS A 589 -16.31 -14.39 33.85
C HIS A 589 -16.49 -15.75 34.52
N LYS A 590 -16.77 -16.80 33.75
CA LYS A 590 -16.95 -18.16 34.27
C LYS A 590 -15.70 -18.73 34.93
N GLN A 591 -14.51 -18.32 34.49
CA GLN A 591 -13.24 -18.91 34.96
C GLN A 591 -12.53 -18.07 36.04
N PHE A 592 -12.58 -16.75 35.95
CA PHE A 592 -11.80 -15.85 36.82
C PHE A 592 -12.60 -14.66 37.37
N ALA A 593 -13.91 -14.57 37.07
CA ALA A 593 -14.77 -13.43 37.43
C ALA A 593 -14.20 -12.05 37.04
N SER A 594 -13.31 -11.98 36.04
CA SER A 594 -12.60 -10.74 35.69
C SER A 594 -13.31 -9.97 34.58
N ARG A 595 -13.51 -8.67 34.80
CA ARG A 595 -13.92 -7.70 33.76
C ARG A 595 -12.72 -7.04 33.08
N PHE A 596 -11.55 -7.05 33.72
CA PHE A 596 -10.38 -6.32 33.26
C PHE A 596 -9.78 -6.89 31.98
N ALA A 597 -9.61 -8.22 31.89
CA ALA A 597 -8.99 -8.82 30.71
C ALA A 597 -9.80 -8.58 29.41
N PRO A 598 -11.13 -8.80 29.39
CA PRO A 598 -11.97 -8.43 28.24
C PRO A 598 -11.98 -6.93 27.94
N ALA A 599 -11.91 -6.06 28.96
CA ALA A 599 -11.81 -4.62 28.79
C ALA A 599 -10.47 -4.19 28.16
N LEU A 600 -9.37 -4.82 28.57
CA LEU A 600 -8.04 -4.57 28.03
C LEU A 600 -7.96 -5.04 26.57
N ILE A 601 -8.56 -6.18 26.25
CA ILE A 601 -8.72 -6.64 24.86
C ILE A 601 -9.47 -5.59 24.03
N TYR A 602 -10.61 -5.10 24.54
CA TYR A 602 -11.36 -4.04 23.91
C TYR A 602 -10.51 -2.79 23.70
N ALA A 603 -9.75 -2.36 24.70
CA ALA A 603 -8.85 -1.22 24.61
C ALA A 603 -7.72 -1.41 23.57
N MET A 604 -7.12 -2.60 23.49
CA MET A 604 -6.06 -2.87 22.51
C MET A 604 -6.57 -2.87 21.07
N PHE A 605 -7.80 -3.34 20.85
CA PHE A 605 -8.41 -3.37 19.53
C PHE A 605 -8.99 -2.01 19.12
N ARG A 606 -9.73 -1.33 20.02
CA ARG A 606 -10.43 -0.05 19.77
C ARG A 606 -9.62 1.21 20.06
N GLY A 607 -8.70 1.17 21.02
CA GLY A 607 -7.82 2.29 21.35
C GLY A 607 -6.48 2.30 20.60
N GLY A 608 -6.19 1.24 19.82
CA GLY A 608 -4.92 1.07 19.13
C GLY A 608 -3.77 0.69 20.08
N LEU A 609 -2.65 0.23 19.51
CA LEU A 609 -1.41 -0.03 20.25
C LEU A 609 -0.80 1.30 20.71
N ALA A 610 -1.21 1.79 21.89
CA ALA A 610 -0.55 2.85 22.66
C ALA A 610 -0.32 4.21 21.95
N ALA A 611 -1.08 4.54 20.90
CA ALA A 611 -0.90 5.78 20.14
C ALA A 611 -1.37 7.04 20.90
N ASP A 612 -2.39 6.92 21.76
CA ASP A 612 -2.88 7.99 22.64
C ASP A 612 -3.22 7.44 24.05
N PRO A 613 -2.60 7.96 25.13
CA PRO A 613 -2.89 7.53 26.49
C PRO A 613 -4.34 7.81 26.93
N TYR A 614 -4.96 8.91 26.50
CA TYR A 614 -6.31 9.28 26.95
C TYR A 614 -7.39 8.53 26.18
N GLY A 615 -7.22 8.36 24.88
CA GLY A 615 -8.01 7.46 24.06
C GLY A 615 -7.96 6.01 24.53
N SER A 616 -6.77 5.50 24.85
CA SER A 616 -6.60 4.15 25.42
C SER A 616 -7.35 3.99 26.75
N LEU A 617 -7.30 5.02 27.61
CA LEU A 617 -8.02 5.03 28.88
C LEU A 617 -9.55 5.04 28.68
N PHE A 618 -10.05 5.84 27.74
CA PHE A 618 -11.46 5.83 27.35
C PHE A 618 -11.89 4.47 26.83
N ALA A 619 -11.13 3.87 25.91
CA ALA A 619 -11.41 2.54 25.38
C ALA A 619 -11.43 1.48 26.48
N LEU A 620 -10.53 1.58 27.46
CA LEU A 620 -10.51 0.68 28.62
C LEU A 620 -11.78 0.85 29.49
N ALA A 621 -12.21 2.09 29.75
CA ALA A 621 -13.44 2.37 30.49
C ALA A 621 -14.69 1.87 29.75
N ALA A 622 -14.78 2.12 28.44
CA ALA A 622 -15.81 1.60 27.56
C ALA A 622 -15.84 0.06 27.56
N GLY A 623 -14.67 -0.55 27.35
CA GLY A 623 -14.49 -2.00 27.35
C GLY A 623 -14.89 -2.64 28.68
N TRP A 624 -14.60 -1.97 29.80
CA TRP A 624 -15.00 -2.42 31.14
C TRP A 624 -16.53 -2.44 31.29
N TRP A 625 -17.21 -1.39 30.82
CA TRP A 625 -18.66 -1.31 30.90
C TRP A 625 -19.35 -2.29 29.96
N LEU A 626 -18.89 -2.39 28.71
CA LEU A 626 -19.38 -3.35 27.71
C LEU A 626 -19.18 -4.81 28.17
N SER A 627 -18.04 -5.10 28.81
CA SER A 627 -17.79 -6.41 29.42
C SER A 627 -18.74 -6.69 30.58
N GLY A 628 -19.05 -5.68 31.39
CA GLY A 628 -20.06 -5.77 32.43
C GLY A 628 -21.46 -6.04 31.87
N LEU A 629 -21.84 -5.38 30.76
CA LEU A 629 -23.08 -5.65 30.05
C LEU A 629 -23.11 -7.08 29.51
N ALA A 630 -22.04 -7.54 28.85
CA ALA A 630 -21.91 -8.89 28.30
C ALA A 630 -22.06 -9.99 29.35
N GLN A 631 -21.51 -9.77 30.56
CA GLN A 631 -21.62 -10.72 31.66
C GLN A 631 -23.05 -10.83 32.21
N ARG A 632 -23.82 -9.74 32.15
CA ARG A 632 -25.20 -9.66 32.65
C ARG A 632 -26.23 -10.00 31.57
N SER A 633 -25.90 -9.84 30.30
CA SER A 633 -26.80 -10.08 29.18
C SER A 633 -26.65 -11.50 28.63
N ARG A 634 -27.77 -12.17 28.38
CA ARG A 634 -27.79 -13.41 27.58
C ARG A 634 -27.68 -13.15 26.08
N HIS A 635 -27.92 -11.91 25.65
CA HIS A 635 -27.89 -11.47 24.26
C HIS A 635 -26.66 -10.62 23.97
N ILE A 636 -26.21 -10.70 22.72
CA ILE A 636 -25.07 -9.95 22.18
C ILE A 636 -25.41 -8.48 21.84
N TRP A 637 -26.65 -8.20 21.46
CA TRP A 637 -27.09 -6.89 20.98
C TRP A 637 -26.74 -5.69 21.87
N PRO A 638 -26.85 -5.74 23.22
CA PRO A 638 -26.46 -4.62 24.06
C PRO A 638 -25.00 -4.21 23.93
N VAL A 639 -24.10 -5.18 23.66
CA VAL A 639 -22.67 -4.91 23.45
C VAL A 639 -22.44 -4.30 22.08
N ILE A 640 -23.09 -4.83 21.03
CA ILE A 640 -23.00 -4.28 19.67
C ILE A 640 -23.56 -2.86 19.62
N MET A 641 -24.76 -2.63 20.16
CA MET A 641 -25.37 -1.30 20.22
C MET A 641 -24.56 -0.34 21.08
N GLY A 642 -24.01 -0.81 22.21
CA GLY A 642 -23.13 0.02 23.04
C GLY A 642 -21.86 0.45 22.30
N ASP A 643 -21.20 -0.49 21.61
CA ASP A 643 -20.04 -0.20 20.76
C ASP A 643 -20.40 0.76 19.60
N MET A 644 -21.54 0.56 18.94
CA MET A 644 -22.03 1.47 17.89
C MET A 644 -22.37 2.87 18.42
N LEU A 645 -22.89 3.01 19.64
CA LEU A 645 -23.23 4.32 20.21
C LEU A 645 -22.01 5.05 20.77
N LEU A 646 -20.99 4.32 21.21
CA LEU A 646 -19.71 4.89 21.64
C LEU A 646 -18.85 5.29 20.45
N CYS A 647 -18.77 4.43 19.42
CA CYS A 647 -17.87 4.61 18.29
C CYS A 647 -18.54 5.25 17.07
N GLY A 648 -19.87 5.13 16.93
CA GLY A 648 -20.63 5.56 15.75
C GLY A 648 -20.79 7.07 15.62
N PRO A 649 -21.10 7.84 16.68
CA PRO A 649 -21.13 9.29 16.61
C PRO A 649 -19.74 9.86 16.34
N ALA A 650 -18.70 9.30 16.97
CA ALA A 650 -17.32 9.58 16.60
C ALA A 650 -17.13 9.25 15.12
N PHE A 651 -17.45 8.05 14.63
CA PHE A 651 -17.36 7.70 13.21
C PHE A 651 -18.15 8.65 12.29
N LEU A 652 -19.35 9.13 12.62
CA LEU A 652 -20.18 9.99 11.74
C LEU A 652 -19.76 11.46 11.76
N LEU A 653 -19.46 12.00 12.95
CA LEU A 653 -18.95 13.35 13.13
C LEU A 653 -17.52 13.45 12.62
N CYS A 654 -16.73 12.41 12.85
CA CYS A 654 -15.39 12.29 12.30
C CYS A 654 -15.50 11.97 10.81
N THR A 655 -16.24 11.01 10.26
CA THR A 655 -16.32 10.88 8.78
C THR A 655 -16.82 12.11 8.04
N SER A 656 -17.49 13.07 8.69
CA SER A 656 -17.75 14.39 8.13
C SER A 656 -16.66 15.43 8.42
N TRP A 657 -15.77 15.28 9.42
CA TRP A 657 -14.76 16.28 9.83
C TRP A 657 -13.30 15.74 9.77
N PHE A 658 -13.13 14.42 9.59
CA PHE A 658 -12.08 13.55 10.13
C PHE A 658 -12.37 12.04 9.84
N PRO A 659 -12.20 11.49 8.66
CA PRO A 659 -12.47 10.13 8.27
C PRO A 659 -11.42 9.17 8.82
N ALA A 660 -10.42 9.65 9.59
CA ALA A 660 -9.30 8.95 10.27
C ALA A 660 -9.56 7.57 10.94
N CYS A 661 -10.78 7.05 10.91
CA CYS A 661 -11.17 5.79 11.50
C CYS A 661 -10.40 4.73 10.78
N ASP A 662 -9.75 3.84 11.51
CA ASP A 662 -9.80 2.46 11.09
C ASP A 662 -11.29 2.01 11.22
N PRO A 663 -12.03 1.80 10.12
CA PRO A 663 -13.46 1.46 10.19
C PRO A 663 -13.69 0.12 10.91
N VAL A 664 -12.65 -0.71 11.09
CA VAL A 664 -12.74 -2.01 11.73
C VAL A 664 -12.10 -2.02 13.12
N ALA A 665 -10.89 -1.47 13.30
CA ALA A 665 -10.23 -1.38 14.61
C ALA A 665 -10.87 -0.31 15.50
N GLY A 666 -11.27 0.84 14.98
CA GLY A 666 -11.81 1.97 15.76
C GLY A 666 -10.73 3.00 16.16
N TYR A 667 -11.22 4.14 16.65
CA TYR A 667 -10.46 5.33 17.01
C TYR A 667 -10.14 5.44 18.48
N TRP A 668 -9.05 6.15 18.82
CA TRP A 668 -9.06 7.42 19.57
C TRP A 668 -7.72 8.18 19.31
N TYR A 669 -7.67 9.12 18.37
CA TYR A 669 -6.57 10.10 18.29
C TYR A 669 -7.14 11.48 17.98
N GLY A 670 -6.89 12.44 18.86
CA GLY A 670 -6.94 13.86 18.52
C GLY A 670 -5.52 14.33 18.26
N GLY A 671 -5.28 15.13 17.23
CA GLY A 671 -4.03 15.88 17.17
C GLY A 671 -3.94 16.84 18.37
N SER A 672 -2.76 16.93 19.02
CA SER A 672 -2.41 17.98 19.99
C SER A 672 -3.27 18.07 21.27
N ALA A 673 -3.24 19.24 21.95
CA ALA A 673 -3.87 19.52 23.25
C ALA A 673 -5.40 19.28 23.32
N ALA A 674 -6.06 18.99 22.19
CA ALA A 674 -7.49 18.69 22.10
C ALA A 674 -7.86 17.27 22.59
N VAL A 675 -6.88 16.38 22.79
CA VAL A 675 -7.07 14.99 23.26
C VAL A 675 -7.62 14.90 24.69
N ILE A 676 -7.46 15.97 25.48
CA ILE A 676 -7.86 16.00 26.88
C ILE A 676 -9.35 15.67 27.09
N TRP A 677 -10.22 15.88 26.08
CA TRP A 677 -11.66 15.62 26.20
C TRP A 677 -12.03 14.13 26.32
N TRP A 678 -11.15 13.20 25.95
CA TRP A 678 -11.36 11.77 26.19
C TRP A 678 -11.27 11.41 27.68
N LEU A 679 -10.52 12.18 28.47
CA LEU A 679 -10.36 11.95 29.91
C LEU A 679 -11.67 12.18 30.69
N PRO A 680 -12.37 13.34 30.58
CA PRO A 680 -13.69 13.52 31.18
C PRO A 680 -14.69 12.45 30.74
N ALA A 681 -14.65 12.01 29.49
CA ALA A 681 -15.53 10.97 28.98
C ALA A 681 -15.24 9.61 29.63
N ALA A 682 -13.97 9.25 29.79
CA ALA A 682 -13.55 8.05 30.51
C ALA A 682 -13.98 8.10 31.97
N VAL A 683 -13.85 9.26 32.62
CA VAL A 683 -14.32 9.51 33.99
C VAL A 683 -15.83 9.33 34.08
N ILE A 684 -16.62 9.89 33.15
CA ILE A 684 -18.08 9.70 33.10
C ILE A 684 -18.44 8.22 32.94
N LEU A 685 -17.80 7.50 32.01
CA LEU A 685 -18.06 6.06 31.82
C LEU A 685 -17.73 5.26 33.09
N LEU A 686 -16.67 5.61 33.81
CA LEU A 686 -16.29 4.97 35.07
C LEU A 686 -17.23 5.32 36.23
N LEU A 687 -17.67 6.57 36.35
CA LEU A 687 -18.58 7.03 37.40
C LEU A 687 -19.99 6.47 37.24
N PHE A 688 -20.49 6.41 36.00
CA PHE A 688 -21.84 5.92 35.71
C PHE A 688 -21.92 4.42 35.44
N ARG A 689 -20.81 3.67 35.54
CA ARG A 689 -20.77 2.21 35.29
C ARG A 689 -21.73 1.40 36.15
N ASP A 690 -22.01 1.90 37.36
CA ASP A 690 -22.90 1.28 38.35
C ASP A 690 -24.18 2.09 38.56
N ALA A 691 -24.39 3.18 37.79
CA ALA A 691 -25.58 4.01 37.90
C ALA A 691 -26.84 3.19 37.62
N GLY A 692 -27.72 3.14 38.63
CA GLY A 692 -28.92 2.32 38.62
C GLY A 692 -28.79 0.93 39.24
N GLN A 693 -27.67 0.59 39.90
CA GLN A 693 -27.57 -0.61 40.77
C GLN A 693 -28.18 -0.40 42.18
N GLU A 694 -28.45 0.84 42.56
CA GLU A 694 -28.92 1.18 43.92
C GLU A 694 -30.35 0.71 44.24
N ASN A 695 -31.16 0.34 43.24
CA ASN A 695 -32.53 -0.14 43.47
C ASN A 695 -32.68 -1.67 43.50
N GLY A 696 -31.57 -2.42 43.64
CA GLY A 696 -31.56 -3.89 43.64
C GLY A 696 -30.93 -4.55 44.87
N ARG A 697 -30.46 -3.77 45.86
CA ARG A 697 -30.13 -4.33 47.19
C ARG A 697 -31.42 -4.40 47.98
N GLN A 698 -31.95 -5.62 48.12
CA GLN A 698 -33.02 -5.94 49.06
C GLN A 698 -32.62 -5.49 50.47
N GLY A 699 -33.53 -4.77 51.12
CA GLY A 699 -33.61 -4.75 52.59
C GLY A 699 -34.15 -6.06 53.12
#